data_AF-S7PMY1-F1
#
_entry.id   AF-S7PMY1-F1
#
_cell.length_a   1.000
_cell.length_b   1.000
_cell.length_c   1.000
_cell.angle_alpha   90.00
_cell.angle_beta   90.00
_cell.angle_gamma   90.00
#
_symmetry.space_group_name_H-M   'P 1'
#
loop_
_entity.id
_entity.type
_entity.pdbx_description
1 polymer ?
#
loop_
_entity_poly.entity_id
_entity_poly.type
_entity_poly.pdbx_seq_one_letter_code
_entity_poly.pdbx_strand_id
1 'polypeptide(L)'
;MIANLPLCSHPNPRKVLIIGGGDGGVLREVVKHSSVESVVQCEIDEDVIQVSKKFLPSMAIGYSSSKLTLHVGDGFEFMKQNQDAFDVIITDSSDPMGPAESLFKESYYQLMKTALKEDGILCCQGRGGCFSRGGSGGALPPPRGTRSLTVTPTGSKSYGNVLVLDGVIQCTERDEFSYQEMIANLPLCSHPNPRKVLIIGGGDGGVLREVVKHSSVESVVQCEIDEDVIQVSKKFLPSMAIGYSSSKLTLHVGDGFEFMKQNQDAFDVIITDSSDPMGPAESLFKESYYQLMKTALKEDGILCCQGECQWLHLDLIKDMQHFCRSLFPVVRYAYCTIPTYPSGQIGFMLCSKNPSTNFQEPVRPLTQKQVEQMQLRYYNSDVHRAAFVLPEFARKYPDDQELRWTLTAPPGYRLRLYFTHFHLELSYRCEYDFVKLSSGTEVLATLCGWESTDTEQAPGNTTFYSPGPSLNVTFRSDYSNEKAFTGFEAFYAAEDIDECQEPPGAAPACDHHCHNHLGGFYCSCRAGYVLHQNRRTCSALCSGQVFTERSGVISSPEYPQPYPKLSSCTYSIRLEEGFSVILDFVESFDVETHPETQCPYDSLKIQTDKKEFGPFCGETLPSRIETKSNAVTVTFVTDDSGEHTGWKVHYTSTAQPCPDPVAPPHGHIAPVQATYILKDRFSVVCAAGYELLRGHLPLRSFTAVCQKDGSWDQPMPECSTPQGSLSIGLHIFPGKYPDDQELRWTLTAPPGYRLRLYFTHFHLELSYRCEYDFVKLSSGTEVLATLCGWESTDTEQAPGNTTFYSPGPSLNVTFRSDYSNEKAFTGFEAFYAAEVVECGPPDDLPNGRVEYLSGSEVTTYKAVIQYRCNEIFYTMARGDGKYVCEADGFWTSSKGEKSLPVCEPVCGLSARTIGGRIYGGQNAKLGDFPWQVLLLLGDTTAAGALLNDNWILTAAHAVYEQKEDASSLDIRMGALKRLSPHHTQAWAEAIFIHEGYRHAAGFDNDIALIKLQNKVAINSSIMPICLPGEAAESFMRTDDIGTVSGWGLTQRGFLARSLKFVDIPIVDHQTCAAAYEKKLYLGAKVTDNMLCAGVESGGKDSCGGDSGGALVFLDNETHRWFVGGIVSWGSNNCGEAQVYGVYTKVINYIPWIKKIMSNF
;
A
#
# COMPACT_ATOMS: atom_id res chain seq x y z
N MET A 1 -34.03 -15.70 -1.71
CA MET A 1 -35.49 -15.52 -1.47
C MET A 1 -36.10 -14.43 -2.34
N ILE A 2 -35.53 -13.23 -2.41
CA ILE A 2 -36.03 -12.10 -3.23
C ILE A 2 -36.26 -12.49 -4.71
N ALA A 3 -35.43 -13.37 -5.28
CA ALA A 3 -35.65 -13.95 -6.61
C ALA A 3 -36.68 -15.10 -6.62
N ASN A 4 -36.49 -16.13 -5.78
CA ASN A 4 -37.26 -17.37 -5.87
C ASN A 4 -38.73 -17.22 -5.43
N LEU A 5 -39.05 -16.37 -4.44
CA LEU A 5 -40.43 -16.17 -3.99
C LEU A 5 -41.37 -15.67 -5.10
N PRO A 6 -41.07 -14.55 -5.80
CA PRO A 6 -41.94 -14.09 -6.88
C PRO A 6 -41.95 -15.04 -8.09
N LEU A 7 -40.82 -15.70 -8.40
CA LEU A 7 -40.76 -16.66 -9.51
C LEU A 7 -41.59 -17.92 -9.26
N CYS A 8 -41.53 -18.49 -8.05
CA CYS A 8 -42.34 -19.66 -7.70
C CYS A 8 -43.82 -19.32 -7.48
N SER A 9 -44.15 -18.06 -7.23
CA SER A 9 -45.54 -17.61 -7.05
C SER A 9 -46.23 -17.27 -8.38
N HIS A 10 -45.46 -16.95 -9.43
CA HIS A 10 -46.00 -16.68 -10.75
C HIS A 10 -46.10 -17.99 -11.55
N PRO A 11 -47.23 -18.30 -12.22
CA PRO A 11 -47.44 -19.60 -12.87
C PRO A 11 -46.51 -19.84 -14.08
N ASN A 12 -46.02 -18.79 -14.73
CA ASN A 12 -45.10 -18.89 -15.89
C ASN A 12 -44.26 -17.61 -16.09
N PRO A 13 -43.23 -17.35 -15.27
CA PRO A 13 -42.44 -16.11 -15.36
C PRO A 13 -41.41 -16.22 -16.50
N ARG A 14 -41.64 -15.52 -17.63
CA ARG A 14 -40.78 -15.58 -18.81
C ARG A 14 -39.86 -14.38 -18.93
N LYS A 15 -40.36 -13.17 -18.69
CA LYS A 15 -39.62 -11.91 -18.75
C LYS A 15 -39.45 -11.33 -17.36
N VAL A 16 -38.21 -11.18 -16.92
CA VAL A 16 -37.89 -10.71 -15.57
C VAL A 16 -37.06 -9.43 -15.65
N LEU A 17 -37.46 -8.39 -14.92
CA LEU A 17 -36.67 -7.18 -14.73
C LEU A 17 -36.05 -7.20 -13.33
N ILE A 18 -34.76 -6.94 -13.25
CA ILE A 18 -34.01 -6.76 -12.01
C ILE A 18 -33.53 -5.30 -11.99
N ILE A 19 -33.86 -4.57 -10.92
CA ILE A 19 -33.40 -3.20 -10.71
C ILE A 19 -32.49 -3.20 -9.48
N GLY A 20 -31.21 -2.90 -9.67
CA GLY A 20 -30.17 -3.08 -8.64
C GLY A 20 -29.52 -4.47 -8.68
N GLY A 21 -29.05 -4.96 -7.53
CA GLY A 21 -28.49 -6.31 -7.39
C GLY A 21 -27.08 -6.49 -7.95
N GLY A 22 -26.24 -5.44 -7.85
CA GLY A 22 -24.88 -5.37 -8.37
C GLY A 22 -23.88 -6.45 -7.94
N ASP A 23 -24.23 -7.30 -6.97
CA ASP A 23 -23.43 -8.47 -6.57
C ASP A 23 -23.73 -9.74 -7.39
N GLY A 24 -24.73 -9.68 -8.28
CA GLY A 24 -25.13 -10.79 -9.16
C GLY A 24 -25.91 -11.91 -8.47
N GLY A 25 -26.19 -11.82 -7.15
CA GLY A 25 -26.84 -12.87 -6.38
C GLY A 25 -28.29 -13.11 -6.80
N VAL A 26 -29.06 -12.04 -6.98
CA VAL A 26 -30.46 -12.11 -7.47
C VAL A 26 -30.51 -12.64 -8.88
N LEU A 27 -29.64 -12.12 -9.76
CA LEU A 27 -29.55 -12.57 -11.15
C LEU A 27 -29.28 -14.08 -11.23
N ARG A 28 -28.34 -14.61 -10.43
CA ARG A 28 -28.01 -16.04 -10.37
C ARG A 28 -29.23 -16.91 -10.05
N GLU A 29 -30.07 -16.50 -9.11
CA GLU A 29 -31.26 -17.26 -8.74
C GLU A 29 -32.37 -17.15 -9.81
N VAL A 30 -32.54 -15.97 -10.42
CA VAL A 30 -33.53 -15.79 -11.50
C VAL A 30 -33.22 -16.69 -12.71
N VAL A 31 -31.95 -16.79 -13.11
CA VAL A 31 -31.56 -17.57 -14.29
C VAL A 31 -31.59 -19.09 -14.08
N LYS A 32 -31.63 -19.56 -12.82
CA LYS A 32 -31.83 -21.00 -12.51
C LYS A 32 -33.24 -21.47 -12.87
N HIS A 33 -34.22 -20.57 -12.97
CA HIS A 33 -35.60 -20.93 -13.21
C HIS A 33 -35.86 -21.21 -14.69
N SER A 34 -36.18 -22.45 -15.04
CA SER A 34 -36.25 -22.93 -16.43
C SER A 34 -37.30 -22.22 -17.30
N SER A 35 -38.34 -21.66 -16.70
CA SER A 35 -39.39 -20.90 -17.39
C SER A 35 -38.95 -19.49 -17.82
N VAL A 36 -37.81 -18.99 -17.30
CA VAL A 36 -37.33 -17.64 -17.61
C VAL A 36 -36.65 -17.63 -18.98
N GLU A 37 -37.22 -16.83 -19.88
CA GLU A 37 -36.79 -16.68 -21.27
C GLU A 37 -35.92 -15.45 -21.48
N SER A 38 -36.17 -14.35 -20.75
CA SER A 38 -35.36 -13.13 -20.82
C SER A 38 -35.25 -12.43 -19.48
N VAL A 39 -34.06 -11.96 -19.15
CA VAL A 39 -33.77 -11.15 -17.96
C VAL A 39 -33.18 -9.82 -18.39
N VAL A 40 -33.71 -8.72 -17.86
CA VAL A 40 -33.10 -7.40 -17.98
C VAL A 40 -32.61 -6.98 -16.61
N GLN A 41 -31.34 -6.62 -16.47
CA GLN A 41 -30.81 -6.03 -15.25
C GLN A 41 -30.43 -4.57 -15.51
N CYS A 42 -31.02 -3.66 -14.74
CA CYS A 42 -30.73 -2.24 -14.76
C CYS A 42 -29.86 -1.86 -13.57
N GLU A 43 -28.74 -1.18 -13.85
CA GLU A 43 -27.88 -0.61 -12.81
C GLU A 43 -27.41 0.80 -13.17
N ILE A 44 -27.31 1.66 -12.16
CA ILE A 44 -26.96 3.08 -12.33
C ILE A 44 -25.45 3.25 -12.49
N ASP A 45 -24.67 2.42 -11.80
CA ASP A 45 -23.21 2.48 -11.79
C ASP A 45 -22.62 1.54 -12.84
N GLU A 46 -21.87 2.12 -13.78
CA GLU A 46 -21.22 1.38 -14.88
C GLU A 46 -20.15 0.42 -14.35
N ASP A 47 -19.46 0.76 -13.27
CA ASP A 47 -18.46 -0.11 -12.63
C ASP A 47 -19.12 -1.34 -12.00
N VAL A 48 -20.33 -1.19 -11.46
CA VAL A 48 -21.12 -2.31 -10.92
C VAL A 48 -21.60 -3.24 -12.04
N ILE A 49 -21.92 -2.70 -13.21
CA ILE A 49 -22.22 -3.49 -14.41
C ILE A 49 -20.97 -4.21 -14.93
N GLN A 50 -19.79 -3.58 -14.88
CA GLN A 50 -18.53 -4.23 -15.24
C GLN A 50 -18.18 -5.36 -14.26
N VAL A 51 -18.44 -5.16 -12.97
CA VAL A 51 -18.33 -6.19 -11.92
C VAL A 51 -19.30 -7.34 -12.21
N SER A 52 -20.58 -7.04 -12.48
CA SER A 52 -21.59 -8.05 -12.84
C SER A 52 -21.18 -8.85 -14.09
N LYS A 53 -20.64 -8.18 -15.12
CA LYS A 53 -20.03 -8.81 -16.33
C LYS A 53 -18.82 -9.69 -16.01
N LYS A 54 -18.01 -9.31 -15.03
CA LYS A 54 -16.82 -10.04 -14.59
C LYS A 54 -17.14 -11.29 -13.77
N PHE A 55 -18.23 -11.26 -13.00
CA PHE A 55 -18.70 -12.41 -12.19
C PHE A 55 -19.67 -13.34 -12.92
N LEU A 56 -20.32 -12.88 -14.00
CA LEU A 56 -21.23 -13.64 -14.86
C LEU A 56 -20.69 -15.03 -15.29
N PRO A 57 -19.41 -15.19 -15.72
CA PRO A 57 -18.86 -16.50 -16.09
C PRO A 57 -18.68 -17.46 -14.91
N SER A 58 -18.43 -16.93 -13.70
CA SER A 58 -18.25 -17.72 -12.47
C SER A 58 -19.57 -18.13 -11.80
N MET A 59 -20.66 -17.42 -12.09
CA MET A 59 -21.98 -17.63 -11.46
C MET A 59 -22.96 -18.41 -12.34
N ALA A 60 -22.74 -18.45 -13.66
CA ALA A 60 -23.64 -19.05 -14.66
C ALA A 60 -23.08 -20.37 -15.21
N ILE A 61 -23.28 -21.44 -14.45
CA ILE A 61 -22.95 -22.79 -14.89
C ILE A 61 -24.14 -23.32 -15.71
N GLY A 62 -23.97 -23.45 -17.02
CA GLY A 62 -24.95 -24.08 -17.92
C GLY A 62 -25.93 -23.15 -18.65
N TYR A 63 -25.68 -21.84 -18.72
CA TYR A 63 -26.61 -20.89 -19.34
C TYR A 63 -26.05 -20.23 -20.61
N SER A 64 -26.92 -19.99 -21.60
CA SER A 64 -26.58 -19.17 -22.78
C SER A 64 -26.67 -17.69 -22.40
N SER A 65 -25.57 -16.95 -22.57
CA SER A 65 -25.51 -15.49 -22.41
C SER A 65 -26.54 -14.70 -23.25
N SER A 66 -27.27 -15.36 -24.14
CA SER A 66 -28.28 -14.79 -25.04
C SER A 66 -29.56 -14.29 -24.35
N LYS A 67 -29.84 -14.70 -23.11
CA LYS A 67 -31.09 -14.36 -22.41
C LYS A 67 -30.99 -13.16 -21.46
N LEU A 68 -29.79 -12.62 -21.23
CA LEU A 68 -29.56 -11.51 -20.30
C LEU A 68 -29.23 -10.21 -21.04
N THR A 69 -29.94 -9.14 -20.70
CA THR A 69 -29.67 -7.78 -21.18
C THR A 69 -29.25 -6.91 -19.99
N LEU A 70 -28.07 -6.30 -20.07
CA LEU A 70 -27.58 -5.36 -19.07
C LEU A 70 -27.84 -3.92 -19.55
N HIS A 71 -28.45 -3.10 -18.71
CA HIS A 71 -28.75 -1.70 -19.00
C HIS A 71 -28.07 -0.79 -17.98
N VAL A 72 -27.15 0.05 -18.46
CA VAL A 72 -26.51 1.12 -17.66
C VAL A 72 -27.42 2.33 -17.70
N GLY A 73 -28.02 2.70 -16.57
CA GLY A 73 -28.91 3.85 -16.47
C GLY A 73 -29.93 3.75 -15.35
N ASP A 74 -30.68 4.84 -15.16
CA ASP A 74 -31.75 4.91 -14.18
C ASP A 74 -32.87 3.93 -14.53
N GLY A 75 -33.09 2.92 -13.67
CA GLY A 75 -34.17 1.95 -13.81
C GLY A 75 -35.56 2.58 -13.90
N PHE A 76 -35.74 3.79 -13.36
CA PHE A 76 -36.97 4.56 -13.50
C PHE A 76 -37.23 5.01 -14.95
N GLU A 77 -36.23 5.57 -15.62
CA GLU A 77 -36.36 5.95 -17.03
C GLU A 77 -36.50 4.72 -17.93
N PHE A 78 -35.82 3.62 -17.60
CA PHE A 78 -35.97 2.36 -18.32
C PHE A 78 -37.40 1.80 -18.22
N MET A 79 -38.00 1.81 -17.02
CA MET A 79 -39.39 1.36 -16.84
C MET A 79 -40.41 2.23 -17.59
N LYS A 80 -40.21 3.55 -17.66
CA LYS A 80 -41.08 4.44 -18.45
C LYS A 80 -41.13 4.06 -19.94
N GLN A 81 -40.00 3.61 -20.46
CA GLN A 81 -39.85 3.23 -21.87
C GLN A 81 -40.36 1.81 -22.16
N ASN A 82 -40.58 0.99 -21.13
CA ASN A 82 -40.91 -0.44 -21.23
C ASN A 82 -42.14 -0.80 -20.39
N GLN A 83 -43.27 -0.14 -20.66
CA GLN A 83 -44.56 -0.45 -20.04
C GLN A 83 -45.08 -1.84 -20.48
N ASP A 84 -45.75 -2.57 -19.58
CA ASP A 84 -46.37 -3.89 -19.82
C ASP A 84 -45.39 -4.96 -20.38
N ALA A 85 -44.11 -4.85 -20.02
CA ALA A 85 -43.06 -5.64 -20.64
C ALA A 85 -42.62 -6.87 -19.84
N PHE A 86 -42.89 -6.90 -18.53
CA PHE A 86 -42.28 -7.88 -17.60
C PHE A 86 -43.32 -8.68 -16.81
N ASP A 87 -43.10 -9.98 -16.68
CA ASP A 87 -43.92 -10.89 -15.88
C ASP A 87 -43.54 -10.81 -14.39
N VAL A 88 -42.27 -10.55 -14.10
CA VAL A 88 -41.77 -10.37 -12.74
C VAL A 88 -40.81 -9.19 -12.68
N ILE A 89 -41.00 -8.31 -11.71
CA ILE A 89 -40.05 -7.23 -11.40
C ILE A 89 -39.48 -7.47 -10.00
N ILE A 90 -38.15 -7.48 -9.90
CA ILE A 90 -37.40 -7.64 -8.66
C ILE A 90 -36.55 -6.40 -8.43
N THR A 91 -36.61 -5.83 -7.22
CA THR A 91 -35.71 -4.74 -6.83
C THR A 91 -34.86 -5.11 -5.64
N ASP A 92 -33.55 -4.86 -5.80
CA ASP A 92 -32.50 -5.12 -4.82
C ASP A 92 -31.60 -3.88 -4.73
N SER A 93 -32.10 -2.85 -4.04
CA SER A 93 -31.37 -1.61 -3.82
C SER A 93 -31.24 -1.31 -2.32
N SER A 94 -30.02 -0.94 -1.89
CA SER A 94 -29.67 -0.74 -0.48
C SER A 94 -29.86 0.68 0.04
N ASP A 95 -30.22 1.65 -0.81
CA ASP A 95 -30.27 3.06 -0.44
C ASP A 95 -31.67 3.54 0.00
N PRO A 96 -31.81 4.09 1.22
CA PRO A 96 -32.94 4.94 1.54
C PRO A 96 -32.75 6.28 0.83
N MET A 97 -33.52 6.49 -0.24
CA MET A 97 -33.67 7.83 -0.83
C MET A 97 -34.05 8.83 0.28
N GLY A 98 -33.34 9.95 0.35
CA GLY A 98 -33.47 10.96 1.41
C GLY A 98 -34.86 11.64 1.53
N PRO A 99 -35.00 12.70 2.34
CA PRO A 99 -36.28 13.19 2.92
C PRO A 99 -37.40 13.66 1.96
N ALA A 100 -37.25 13.53 0.64
CA ALA A 100 -38.27 13.83 -0.36
C ALA A 100 -39.22 12.62 -0.62
N GLU A 101 -39.60 11.91 0.44
CA GLU A 101 -39.93 10.48 0.38
C GLU A 101 -41.37 10.09 -0.02
N SER A 102 -42.40 10.95 0.07
CA SER A 102 -43.78 10.47 -0.19
C SER A 102 -44.17 10.48 -1.67
N LEU A 103 -43.83 11.56 -2.40
CA LEU A 103 -44.19 11.73 -3.81
C LEU A 103 -43.36 10.84 -4.75
N PHE A 104 -42.08 10.60 -4.43
CA PHE A 104 -41.21 9.73 -5.22
C PHE A 104 -41.52 8.24 -5.03
N LYS A 105 -41.91 7.80 -3.82
CA LYS A 105 -42.30 6.40 -3.57
C LYS A 105 -43.57 6.02 -4.34
N GLU A 106 -44.61 6.84 -4.26
CA GLU A 106 -45.89 6.51 -4.88
C GLU A 106 -45.80 6.55 -6.42
N SER A 107 -45.10 7.53 -6.99
CA SER A 107 -44.84 7.58 -8.44
C SER A 107 -43.97 6.41 -8.93
N TYR A 108 -43.00 5.95 -8.13
CA TYR A 108 -42.18 4.78 -8.43
C TYR A 108 -42.96 3.46 -8.40
N TYR A 109 -43.79 3.24 -7.37
CA TYR A 109 -44.67 2.06 -7.29
C TYR A 109 -45.72 2.05 -8.39
N GLN A 110 -46.30 3.20 -8.75
CA GLN A 110 -47.22 3.30 -9.87
C GLN A 110 -46.53 2.98 -11.20
N LEU A 111 -45.28 3.42 -11.37
CA LEU A 111 -44.52 3.12 -12.59
C LEU A 111 -44.17 1.62 -12.69
N MET A 112 -43.74 0.99 -11.60
CA MET A 112 -43.54 -0.46 -11.56
C MET A 112 -44.81 -1.23 -11.94
N LYS A 113 -45.96 -0.78 -11.42
CA LYS A 113 -47.26 -1.35 -11.76
C LYS A 113 -47.59 -1.22 -13.24
N THR A 114 -47.18 -0.12 -13.90
CA THR A 114 -47.34 0.04 -15.36
C THR A 114 -46.32 -0.73 -16.20
N ALA A 115 -45.17 -1.10 -15.63
CA ALA A 115 -44.15 -1.91 -16.30
C ALA A 115 -44.42 -3.42 -16.19
N LEU A 116 -45.19 -3.82 -15.16
CA LEU A 116 -45.70 -5.18 -14.98
C LEU A 116 -46.85 -5.48 -15.93
N LYS A 117 -46.93 -6.74 -16.37
CA LYS A 117 -48.15 -7.27 -16.98
C LYS A 117 -49.29 -7.39 -15.98
N GLU A 118 -50.51 -7.53 -16.48
CA GLU A 118 -51.74 -7.58 -15.68
C GLU A 118 -51.70 -8.64 -14.54
N ASP A 119 -51.03 -9.78 -14.76
CA ASP A 119 -50.82 -10.87 -13.78
C ASP A 119 -49.40 -10.88 -13.14
N GLY A 120 -48.61 -9.84 -13.38
CA GLY A 120 -47.20 -9.82 -13.01
C GLY A 120 -46.95 -9.69 -11.50
N ILE A 121 -45.83 -10.25 -11.02
CA ILE A 121 -45.46 -10.21 -9.61
C ILE A 121 -44.33 -9.21 -9.36
N LEU A 122 -44.53 -8.35 -8.36
CA LEU A 122 -43.53 -7.41 -7.85
C LEU A 122 -42.91 -7.94 -6.55
N CYS A 123 -41.59 -7.94 -6.46
CA CYS A 123 -40.86 -8.15 -5.21
C CYS A 123 -39.89 -7.01 -4.96
N CYS A 124 -40.07 -6.29 -3.84
CA CYS A 124 -39.20 -5.18 -3.46
C CYS A 124 -38.48 -5.46 -2.14
N GLN A 125 -37.18 -5.21 -2.11
CA GLN A 125 -36.43 -5.15 -0.86
C GLN A 125 -36.56 -3.75 -0.23
N GLY A 126 -37.14 -3.67 0.97
CA GLY A 126 -37.18 -2.44 1.78
C GLY A 126 -36.35 -2.57 3.04
N ARG A 127 -35.46 -1.60 3.33
CA ARG A 127 -34.81 -1.53 4.65
C ARG A 127 -35.81 -1.12 5.73
N GLY A 128 -36.39 -2.11 6.41
CA GLY A 128 -36.62 -2.03 7.85
C GLY A 128 -35.34 -2.50 8.52
N GLY A 129 -34.55 -1.57 9.09
CA GLY A 129 -33.14 -1.79 9.40
C GLY A 129 -32.82 -3.06 10.19
N CYS A 130 -31.72 -3.73 9.80
CA CYS A 130 -30.78 -4.47 10.64
C CYS A 130 -29.40 -4.58 9.96
N PHE A 131 -28.38 -4.68 10.81
CA PHE A 131 -26.95 -4.72 10.51
C PHE A 131 -26.55 -5.92 9.66
N SER A 132 -25.49 -5.77 8.87
CA SER A 132 -24.57 -6.87 8.57
C SER A 132 -23.12 -6.37 8.58
N ARG A 133 -22.34 -6.88 9.54
CA ARG A 133 -21.14 -7.69 9.28
C ARG A 133 -20.60 -8.21 10.62
N GLY A 134 -21.07 -9.41 10.96
CA GLY A 134 -20.41 -10.31 11.90
C GLY A 134 -19.50 -11.31 11.16
N GLY A 135 -18.62 -11.92 11.94
CA GLY A 135 -17.81 -13.11 11.60
C GLY A 135 -16.36 -12.77 11.22
N SER A 136 -15.31 -13.40 11.74
CA SER A 136 -15.02 -14.38 12.82
C SER A 136 -13.48 -14.52 12.69
N GLY A 137 -12.65 -14.75 13.70
CA GLY A 137 -12.69 -15.55 14.90
C GLY A 137 -11.27 -15.50 15.49
N GLY A 138 -11.17 -15.79 16.78
CA GLY A 138 -9.91 -15.72 17.54
C GLY A 138 -10.22 -15.45 19.00
N ALA A 139 -11.09 -16.29 19.57
CA ALA A 139 -11.31 -16.33 21.00
C ALA A 139 -10.07 -16.91 21.67
N LEU A 140 -9.52 -16.19 22.65
CA LEU A 140 -8.75 -16.75 23.75
C LEU A 140 -9.23 -16.08 25.06
N PRO A 141 -9.22 -16.81 26.18
CA PRO A 141 -10.16 -16.61 27.29
C PRO A 141 -9.79 -15.43 28.20
N PRO A 142 -10.77 -14.85 28.94
CA PRO A 142 -10.48 -13.85 29.96
C PRO A 142 -9.92 -14.50 31.23
N PRO A 143 -8.96 -13.87 31.95
CA PRO A 143 -8.75 -14.16 33.35
C PRO A 143 -9.87 -13.50 34.17
N ARG A 144 -10.18 -14.15 35.29
CA ARG A 144 -11.35 -13.94 36.15
C ARG A 144 -11.46 -12.53 36.77
N GLY A 145 -12.68 -11.99 36.74
CA GLY A 145 -13.25 -11.30 37.92
C GLY A 145 -13.73 -9.86 37.74
N THR A 146 -14.89 -9.61 37.10
CA THR A 146 -16.07 -8.82 37.56
C THR A 146 -17.03 -8.61 36.38
N ARG A 147 -18.31 -9.04 36.52
CA ARG A 147 -19.35 -8.94 35.47
C ARG A 147 -19.72 -7.46 35.22
N SER A 148 -19.79 -7.02 33.97
CA SER A 148 -20.25 -5.68 33.61
C SER A 148 -21.69 -5.73 33.10
N LEU A 149 -22.63 -5.40 33.98
CA LEU A 149 -24.05 -5.33 33.68
C LEU A 149 -24.42 -3.91 33.28
N THR A 150 -24.69 -3.66 32.00
CA THR A 150 -25.02 -2.31 31.48
C THR A 150 -26.34 -2.36 30.74
N VAL A 151 -27.39 -1.76 31.31
CA VAL A 151 -28.56 -1.32 30.53
C VAL A 151 -28.30 0.11 30.13
N THR A 152 -28.26 0.38 28.83
CA THR A 152 -28.20 1.75 28.28
C THR A 152 -29.60 2.34 28.31
N PRO A 153 -29.98 3.13 29.33
CA PRO A 153 -31.33 3.62 29.49
C PRO A 153 -31.35 5.02 28.90
N THR A 154 -31.40 5.09 27.58
CA THR A 154 -31.66 6.24 26.69
C THR A 154 -30.85 6.11 25.40
N GLY A 155 -31.50 6.07 24.24
CA GLY A 155 -30.88 6.62 23.02
C GLY A 155 -30.97 5.85 21.71
N SER A 156 -31.53 4.64 21.63
CA SER A 156 -31.82 4.06 20.32
C SER A 156 -33.19 4.53 19.83
N LYS A 157 -33.21 5.53 18.93
CA LYS A 157 -34.45 5.97 18.25
C LYS A 157 -35.16 4.83 17.50
N SER A 158 -34.45 3.74 17.22
CA SER A 158 -34.94 2.65 16.37
C SER A 158 -35.14 1.32 17.08
N TYR A 159 -34.52 1.07 18.25
CA TYR A 159 -34.55 -0.25 18.92
C TYR A 159 -35.08 -0.24 20.37
N GLY A 160 -35.46 0.92 20.92
CA GLY A 160 -35.88 1.05 22.31
C GLY A 160 -34.71 0.85 23.29
N ASN A 161 -35.01 0.42 24.52
CA ASN A 161 -33.99 0.04 25.49
C ASN A 161 -33.31 -1.27 25.08
N VAL A 162 -32.01 -1.36 25.32
CA VAL A 162 -31.16 -2.50 24.97
C VAL A 162 -30.45 -3.00 26.24
N LEU A 163 -30.64 -4.28 26.54
CA LEU A 163 -29.92 -4.98 27.62
C LEU A 163 -28.62 -5.56 27.05
N VAL A 164 -27.49 -5.15 27.63
CA VAL A 164 -26.16 -5.64 27.24
C VAL A 164 -25.47 -6.24 28.46
N LEU A 165 -25.06 -7.49 28.34
CA LEU A 165 -24.27 -8.19 29.36
C LEU A 165 -22.90 -8.51 28.76
N ASP A 166 -21.83 -8.08 29.42
CA ASP A 166 -20.44 -8.34 29.01
C ASP A 166 -20.15 -7.96 27.54
N GLY A 167 -20.79 -6.89 27.04
CA GLY A 167 -20.63 -6.39 25.67
C GLY A 167 -21.44 -7.13 24.59
N VAL A 168 -22.27 -8.10 24.98
CA VAL A 168 -23.17 -8.86 24.10
C VAL A 168 -24.60 -8.39 24.33
N ILE A 169 -25.30 -8.04 23.24
CA ILE A 169 -26.74 -7.71 23.28
C ILE A 169 -27.50 -8.96 23.71
N GLN A 170 -28.21 -8.87 24.83
CA GLN A 170 -29.08 -9.96 25.29
C GLN A 170 -30.49 -9.80 24.69
N CYS A 171 -31.04 -8.59 24.72
CA CYS A 171 -32.36 -8.32 24.14
C CYS A 171 -32.56 -6.83 23.83
N THR A 172 -33.53 -6.54 22.94
CA THR A 172 -33.99 -5.18 22.66
C THR A 172 -35.52 -5.09 22.72
N GLU A 173 -36.06 -3.96 23.18
CA GLU A 173 -37.53 -3.78 23.24
C GLU A 173 -38.21 -3.83 21.86
N ARG A 174 -37.45 -3.61 20.78
CA ARG A 174 -37.98 -3.64 19.42
C ARG A 174 -38.38 -5.03 18.97
N ASP A 175 -37.63 -6.07 19.32
CA ASP A 175 -37.78 -7.40 18.73
C ASP A 175 -37.70 -8.58 19.71
N GLU A 176 -37.52 -8.34 21.02
CA GLU A 176 -37.51 -9.36 22.07
C GLU A 176 -38.65 -10.37 21.98
N PHE A 177 -39.85 -9.90 21.58
CA PHE A 177 -41.05 -10.70 21.50
C PHE A 177 -40.91 -11.93 20.58
N SER A 178 -40.04 -11.85 19.56
CA SER A 178 -39.78 -12.98 18.65
C SER A 178 -39.09 -14.16 19.36
N TYR A 179 -38.21 -13.89 20.32
CA TYR A 179 -37.59 -14.92 21.16
C TYR A 179 -38.53 -15.37 22.27
N GLN A 180 -39.00 -14.40 23.06
CA GLN A 180 -39.71 -14.62 24.31
C GLN A 180 -41.04 -15.36 24.08
N GLU A 181 -41.77 -15.01 23.02
CA GLU A 181 -43.01 -15.71 22.67
C GLU A 181 -42.75 -17.13 22.16
N MET A 182 -41.68 -17.35 21.40
CA MET A 182 -41.37 -18.67 20.80
C MET A 182 -40.87 -19.65 21.86
N ILE A 183 -39.87 -19.28 22.65
CA ILE A 183 -39.30 -20.18 23.67
C ILE A 183 -40.33 -20.58 24.73
N ALA A 184 -41.30 -19.70 25.02
CA ALA A 184 -42.40 -19.97 25.94
C ALA A 184 -43.54 -20.78 25.29
N ASN A 185 -44.05 -20.36 24.12
CA ASN A 185 -45.28 -20.95 23.59
C ASN A 185 -45.07 -22.24 22.79
N LEU A 186 -43.87 -22.50 22.24
CA LEU A 186 -43.56 -23.78 21.62
C LEU A 186 -43.80 -24.95 22.59
N PRO A 187 -43.17 -25.01 23.79
CA PRO A 187 -43.42 -26.11 24.72
C PRO A 187 -44.83 -26.06 25.35
N LEU A 188 -45.37 -24.88 25.67
CA LEU A 188 -46.69 -24.77 26.30
C LEU A 188 -47.83 -25.22 25.36
N CYS A 189 -47.74 -24.93 24.07
CA CYS A 189 -48.76 -25.34 23.09
C CYS A 189 -48.57 -26.77 22.59
N SER A 190 -47.38 -27.37 22.75
CA SER A 190 -47.12 -28.79 22.48
C SER A 190 -47.47 -29.70 23.66
N HIS A 191 -47.62 -29.16 24.87
CA HIS A 191 -48.06 -29.93 26.05
C HIS A 191 -49.61 -29.94 26.16
N PRO A 192 -50.26 -31.09 26.43
CA PRO A 192 -51.72 -31.14 26.58
C PRO A 192 -52.23 -30.31 27.77
N ASN A 193 -51.51 -30.32 28.89
CA ASN A 193 -51.93 -29.62 30.12
C ASN A 193 -50.76 -29.05 30.96
N PRO A 194 -50.09 -27.97 30.54
CA PRO A 194 -48.93 -27.43 31.25
C PRO A 194 -49.34 -26.58 32.46
N ARG A 195 -49.43 -27.16 33.66
CA ARG A 195 -49.92 -26.48 34.89
C ARG A 195 -48.79 -25.88 35.72
N LYS A 196 -47.67 -26.60 35.87
CA LYS A 196 -46.46 -26.22 36.60
C LYS A 196 -45.29 -26.03 35.65
N VAL A 197 -44.76 -24.81 35.59
CA VAL A 197 -43.64 -24.45 34.70
C VAL A 197 -42.44 -24.02 35.53
N LEU A 198 -41.25 -24.50 35.17
CA LEU A 198 -39.96 -24.02 35.68
C LEU A 198 -39.26 -23.21 34.59
N ILE A 199 -38.76 -22.03 34.94
CA ILE A 199 -37.88 -21.21 34.11
C ILE A 199 -36.51 -21.18 34.80
N ILE A 200 -35.46 -21.59 34.09
CA ILE A 200 -34.07 -21.44 34.52
C ILE A 200 -33.45 -20.30 33.71
N GLY A 201 -32.97 -19.27 34.40
CA GLY A 201 -32.50 -18.02 33.80
C GLY A 201 -33.63 -17.03 33.48
N GLY A 202 -33.46 -16.25 32.41
CA GLY A 202 -34.46 -15.27 31.93
C GLY A 202 -34.69 -14.09 32.88
N GLY A 203 -33.64 -13.63 33.57
CA GLY A 203 -33.71 -12.52 34.53
C GLY A 203 -34.32 -11.22 33.97
N ASP A 204 -34.35 -11.04 32.64
CA ASP A 204 -35.01 -9.90 31.99
C ASP A 204 -36.55 -9.91 32.14
N GLY A 205 -37.12 -11.08 32.43
CA GLY A 205 -38.54 -11.26 32.71
C GLY A 205 -39.42 -11.51 31.47
N GLY A 206 -38.86 -11.52 30.26
CA GLY A 206 -39.59 -11.76 29.02
C GLY A 206 -40.26 -13.13 28.96
N VAL A 207 -39.54 -14.22 29.22
CA VAL A 207 -40.11 -15.59 29.21
C VAL A 207 -41.21 -15.68 30.27
N LEU A 208 -40.95 -15.16 31.46
CA LEU A 208 -41.91 -15.16 32.56
C LEU A 208 -43.21 -14.43 32.15
N ARG A 209 -43.09 -13.26 31.52
CA ARG A 209 -44.24 -12.49 31.01
C ARG A 209 -45.08 -13.33 30.05
N GLU A 210 -44.48 -14.12 29.19
CA GLU A 210 -45.22 -14.97 28.23
C GLU A 210 -45.85 -16.19 28.90
N VAL A 211 -45.11 -16.87 29.79
CA VAL A 211 -45.61 -18.07 30.48
C VAL A 211 -46.83 -17.75 31.34
N VAL A 212 -46.85 -16.62 32.07
CA VAL A 212 -47.96 -16.28 32.97
C VAL A 212 -49.27 -15.92 32.24
N LYS A 213 -49.18 -15.47 30.98
CA LYS A 213 -50.35 -15.20 30.11
C LYS A 213 -51.11 -16.47 29.75
N HIS A 214 -50.45 -17.62 29.72
CA HIS A 214 -51.07 -18.87 29.31
C HIS A 214 -52.10 -19.36 30.34
N SER A 215 -53.34 -19.61 29.89
CA SER A 215 -54.48 -19.85 30.78
C SER A 215 -54.40 -21.17 31.56
N SER A 216 -53.73 -22.19 31.02
CA SER A 216 -53.53 -23.46 31.71
C SER A 216 -52.38 -23.49 32.70
N VAL A 217 -51.51 -22.47 32.69
CA VAL A 217 -50.42 -22.37 33.67
C VAL A 217 -50.99 -21.86 34.98
N GLU A 218 -50.86 -22.66 36.03
CA GLU A 218 -51.36 -22.38 37.39
C GLU A 218 -50.26 -21.81 38.29
N SER A 219 -49.02 -22.29 38.13
CA SER A 219 -47.87 -21.79 38.90
C SER A 219 -46.58 -21.86 38.08
N VAL A 220 -45.73 -20.86 38.28
CA VAL A 220 -44.44 -20.71 37.61
C VAL A 220 -43.37 -20.55 38.68
N VAL A 221 -42.30 -21.34 38.60
CA VAL A 221 -41.09 -21.11 39.37
C VAL A 221 -40.05 -20.53 38.42
N GLN A 222 -39.43 -19.41 38.78
CA GLN A 222 -38.28 -18.90 38.05
C GLN A 222 -37.04 -18.95 38.95
N CYS A 223 -35.98 -19.58 38.45
CA CYS A 223 -34.68 -19.66 39.11
C CYS A 223 -33.67 -18.81 38.35
N GLU A 224 -33.18 -17.75 38.95
CA GLU A 224 -32.18 -16.85 38.37
C GLU A 224 -30.98 -16.73 39.30
N ILE A 225 -29.77 -16.85 38.75
CA ILE A 225 -28.53 -16.80 39.53
C ILE A 225 -28.09 -15.37 39.82
N ASP A 226 -28.47 -14.42 38.96
CA ASP A 226 -28.05 -13.02 39.02
C ASP A 226 -29.21 -12.09 39.37
N GLU A 227 -29.31 -11.74 40.65
CA GLU A 227 -30.38 -10.85 41.16
C GLU A 227 -30.32 -9.45 40.52
N ASP A 228 -29.13 -8.97 40.17
CA ASP A 228 -28.95 -7.64 39.61
C ASP A 228 -29.63 -7.51 38.25
N VAL A 229 -29.62 -8.57 37.42
CA VAL A 229 -30.35 -8.62 36.15
C VAL A 229 -31.85 -8.37 36.37
N ILE A 230 -32.43 -8.95 37.42
CA ILE A 230 -33.86 -8.80 37.75
C ILE A 230 -34.17 -7.35 38.14
N GLN A 231 -33.37 -6.79 39.03
CA GLN A 231 -33.59 -5.42 39.53
C GLN A 231 -33.44 -4.39 38.42
N VAL A 232 -32.42 -4.57 37.58
CA VAL A 232 -32.15 -3.71 36.43
C VAL A 232 -33.26 -3.81 35.39
N SER A 233 -33.77 -5.00 35.12
CA SER A 233 -34.87 -5.20 34.16
C SER A 233 -36.18 -4.61 34.67
N LYS A 234 -36.50 -4.74 35.96
CA LYS A 234 -37.65 -4.04 36.56
C LYS A 234 -37.57 -2.52 36.42
N LYS A 235 -36.36 -1.97 36.52
CA LYS A 235 -36.13 -0.51 36.45
C LYS A 235 -36.17 0.03 35.03
N PHE A 236 -35.55 -0.67 34.07
CA PHE A 236 -35.28 -0.12 32.74
C PHE A 236 -36.01 -0.83 31.60
N LEU A 237 -36.60 -2.00 31.86
CA LEU A 237 -37.40 -2.79 30.91
C LEU A 237 -38.76 -3.19 31.53
N PRO A 238 -39.55 -2.21 32.04
CA PRO A 238 -40.74 -2.51 32.84
C PRO A 238 -41.83 -3.27 32.05
N SER A 239 -41.84 -3.15 30.72
CA SER A 239 -42.77 -3.88 29.84
C SER A 239 -42.47 -5.39 29.77
N MET A 240 -41.20 -5.78 29.86
CA MET A 240 -40.78 -7.18 29.90
C MET A 240 -40.87 -7.72 31.33
N ALA A 241 -40.38 -6.96 32.30
CA ALA A 241 -40.36 -7.34 33.71
C ALA A 241 -41.75 -7.37 34.38
N ILE A 242 -42.85 -7.07 33.67
CA ILE A 242 -44.21 -7.07 34.21
C ILE A 242 -44.63 -8.45 34.77
N GLY A 243 -44.05 -9.53 34.24
CA GLY A 243 -44.28 -10.89 34.72
C GLY A 243 -43.95 -11.09 36.21
N TYR A 244 -42.99 -10.31 36.75
CA TYR A 244 -42.60 -10.37 38.16
C TYR A 244 -43.70 -9.93 39.13
N SER A 245 -44.76 -9.28 38.66
CA SER A 245 -45.93 -8.88 39.47
C SER A 245 -47.04 -9.95 39.51
N SER A 246 -46.86 -11.09 38.81
CA SER A 246 -47.88 -12.13 38.71
C SER A 246 -48.03 -12.91 40.01
N SER A 247 -49.28 -13.17 40.43
CA SER A 247 -49.58 -14.04 41.56
C SER A 247 -49.25 -15.52 41.32
N LYS A 248 -48.95 -15.90 40.07
CA LYS A 248 -48.53 -17.26 39.71
C LYS A 248 -47.03 -17.53 39.95
N LEU A 249 -46.21 -16.49 40.16
CA LEU A 249 -44.76 -16.61 40.25
C LEU A 249 -44.29 -16.98 41.66
N THR A 250 -43.37 -17.94 41.73
CA THR A 250 -42.45 -18.15 42.85
C THR A 250 -41.02 -17.89 42.34
N LEU A 251 -40.39 -16.81 42.82
CA LEU A 251 -39.03 -16.45 42.41
C LEU A 251 -38.00 -17.08 43.36
N HIS A 252 -36.99 -17.75 42.79
CA HIS A 252 -35.84 -18.30 43.49
C HIS A 252 -34.56 -17.65 42.95
N VAL A 253 -33.83 -16.92 43.80
CA VAL A 253 -32.52 -16.37 43.44
C VAL A 253 -31.45 -17.36 43.92
N GLY A 254 -30.80 -18.06 42.98
CA GLY A 254 -29.88 -19.14 43.31
C GLY A 254 -29.50 -20.03 42.13
N ASP A 255 -28.75 -21.09 42.42
CA ASP A 255 -28.26 -22.05 41.42
C ASP A 255 -29.40 -23.00 40.96
N GLY A 256 -29.73 -22.94 39.67
CA GLY A 256 -30.74 -23.78 39.04
C GLY A 256 -30.44 -25.28 39.09
N PHE A 257 -29.16 -25.68 39.10
CA PHE A 257 -28.78 -27.10 39.24
C PHE A 257 -29.16 -27.64 40.61
N GLU A 258 -28.83 -26.91 41.67
CA GLU A 258 -29.15 -27.30 43.05
C GLU A 258 -30.67 -27.27 43.28
N PHE A 259 -31.36 -26.27 42.72
CA PHE A 259 -32.80 -26.20 42.77
C PHE A 259 -33.46 -27.44 42.13
N MET A 260 -33.03 -27.82 40.92
CA MET A 260 -33.59 -29.01 40.25
C MET A 260 -33.25 -30.31 40.98
N LYS A 261 -32.05 -30.45 41.57
CA LYS A 261 -31.70 -31.63 42.39
C LYS A 261 -32.71 -31.87 43.52
N GLN A 262 -33.19 -30.78 44.13
CA GLN A 262 -34.15 -30.83 45.25
C GLN A 262 -35.61 -31.00 44.80
N ASN A 263 -35.91 -30.83 43.51
CA ASN A 263 -37.27 -30.80 42.95
C ASN A 263 -37.43 -31.78 41.78
N GLN A 264 -37.34 -33.08 42.08
CA GLN A 264 -37.56 -34.16 41.11
C GLN A 264 -39.06 -34.39 40.84
N ASP A 265 -39.43 -34.80 39.62
CA ASP A 265 -40.82 -35.11 39.20
C ASP A 265 -41.84 -33.98 39.51
N ALA A 266 -41.39 -32.73 39.40
CA ALA A 266 -42.13 -31.57 39.91
C ALA A 266 -42.84 -30.74 38.83
N PHE A 267 -42.31 -30.73 37.60
CA PHE A 267 -42.69 -29.77 36.57
C PHE A 267 -43.25 -30.44 35.30
N ASP A 268 -44.29 -29.84 34.72
CA ASP A 268 -44.87 -30.27 33.44
C ASP A 268 -44.05 -29.72 32.28
N VAL A 269 -43.52 -28.50 32.43
CA VAL A 269 -42.66 -27.85 31.44
C VAL A 269 -41.45 -27.22 32.11
N ILE A 270 -40.25 -27.43 31.54
CA ILE A 270 -39.02 -26.73 31.93
C ILE A 270 -38.53 -25.89 30.74
N ILE A 271 -38.31 -24.60 30.96
CA ILE A 271 -37.73 -23.67 29.98
C ILE A 271 -36.36 -23.23 30.50
N THR A 272 -35.31 -23.38 29.69
CA THR A 272 -33.99 -22.82 30.00
C THR A 272 -33.71 -21.65 29.06
N ASP A 273 -33.74 -20.45 29.61
CA ASP A 273 -33.37 -19.19 28.97
C ASP A 273 -31.95 -18.82 29.43
N SER A 274 -30.97 -19.25 28.64
CA SER A 274 -29.56 -19.19 28.98
C SER A 274 -28.78 -18.27 28.06
N SER A 275 -27.68 -17.70 28.55
CA SER A 275 -26.68 -17.06 27.69
C SER A 275 -26.01 -18.06 26.73
N ASP A 276 -25.35 -17.54 25.70
CA ASP A 276 -24.56 -18.30 24.71
C ASP A 276 -23.59 -19.31 25.38
N PRO A 277 -23.22 -20.44 24.73
CA PRO A 277 -22.48 -21.57 25.30
C PRO A 277 -20.99 -21.27 25.59
N MET A 278 -20.71 -20.20 26.32
CA MET A 278 -19.38 -19.78 26.73
C MET A 278 -19.32 -19.58 28.25
N GLY A 279 -18.16 -19.90 28.83
CA GLY A 279 -17.95 -19.71 30.26
C GLY A 279 -18.89 -20.58 31.12
N PRO A 280 -19.50 -20.04 32.20
CA PRO A 280 -20.36 -20.82 33.11
C PRO A 280 -21.57 -21.48 32.43
N ALA A 281 -22.07 -20.88 31.35
CA ALA A 281 -23.24 -21.36 30.61
C ALA A 281 -22.95 -22.60 29.76
N GLU A 282 -21.68 -22.93 29.46
CA GLU A 282 -21.31 -24.12 28.67
C GLU A 282 -21.87 -25.42 29.27
N SER A 283 -21.97 -25.47 30.60
CA SER A 283 -22.53 -26.61 31.33
C SER A 283 -24.01 -26.88 31.04
N LEU A 284 -24.77 -25.86 30.62
CA LEU A 284 -26.19 -25.94 30.27
C LEU A 284 -26.43 -26.64 28.92
N PHE A 285 -25.36 -26.83 28.12
CA PHE A 285 -25.42 -27.47 26.79
C PHE A 285 -24.87 -28.91 26.80
N LYS A 286 -24.63 -29.51 27.97
CA LYS A 286 -24.09 -30.87 28.12
C LYS A 286 -25.16 -31.89 28.52
N GLU A 287 -24.92 -33.17 28.19
CA GLU A 287 -25.82 -34.30 28.50
C GLU A 287 -26.20 -34.37 29.99
N SER A 288 -25.26 -34.09 30.91
CA SER A 288 -25.50 -34.12 32.35
C SER A 288 -26.60 -33.16 32.81
N TYR A 289 -26.73 -32.00 32.16
CA TYR A 289 -27.78 -31.02 32.48
C TYR A 289 -29.15 -31.48 31.98
N TYR A 290 -29.21 -32.02 30.75
CA TYR A 290 -30.44 -32.58 30.19
C TYR A 290 -30.93 -33.80 30.96
N GLN A 291 -30.00 -34.62 31.49
CA GLN A 291 -30.33 -35.72 32.38
C GLN A 291 -30.96 -35.22 33.69
N LEU A 292 -30.45 -34.12 34.26
CA LEU A 292 -31.04 -33.49 35.46
C LEU A 292 -32.42 -32.89 35.18
N MET A 293 -32.60 -32.21 34.05
CA MET A 293 -33.93 -31.71 33.64
C MET A 293 -34.91 -32.86 33.42
N LYS A 294 -34.48 -33.97 32.82
CA LYS A 294 -35.31 -35.17 32.62
C LYS A 294 -35.86 -35.73 33.94
N THR A 295 -35.07 -35.71 35.01
CA THR A 295 -35.51 -36.21 36.33
C THR A 295 -36.40 -35.21 37.07
N ALA A 296 -36.25 -33.91 36.81
CA ALA A 296 -37.13 -32.86 37.32
C ALA A 296 -38.51 -32.79 36.61
N LEU A 297 -38.58 -33.29 35.37
CA LEU A 297 -39.81 -33.39 34.58
C LEU A 297 -40.71 -34.56 34.99
N LYS A 298 -42.03 -34.32 34.96
CA LYS A 298 -43.05 -35.38 35.06
C LYS A 298 -43.05 -36.32 33.87
N GLU A 299 -43.77 -37.44 33.98
CA GLU A 299 -43.82 -38.50 32.95
C GLU A 299 -44.22 -38.01 31.55
N ASP A 300 -45.11 -37.02 31.42
CA ASP A 300 -45.49 -36.40 30.15
C ASP A 300 -44.77 -35.07 29.86
N GLY A 301 -43.76 -34.74 30.67
CA GLY A 301 -43.12 -33.44 30.69
C GLY A 301 -42.32 -33.11 29.43
N ILE A 302 -42.27 -31.80 29.14
CA ILE A 302 -41.56 -31.22 27.99
C ILE A 302 -40.50 -30.24 28.48
N LEU A 303 -39.32 -30.24 27.87
CA LEU A 303 -38.36 -29.16 28.02
C LEU A 303 -38.16 -28.39 26.71
N CYS A 304 -37.81 -27.11 26.86
CA CYS A 304 -37.40 -26.22 25.80
C CYS A 304 -36.17 -25.45 26.25
N CYS A 305 -35.06 -25.62 25.57
CA CYS A 305 -33.81 -24.91 25.85
C CYS A 305 -33.43 -24.06 24.64
N GLN A 306 -32.70 -22.96 24.87
CA GLN A 306 -31.98 -22.29 23.79
C GLN A 306 -31.11 -23.31 23.03
N GLY A 307 -31.24 -23.30 21.71
CA GLY A 307 -30.66 -24.28 20.79
C GLY A 307 -29.66 -23.69 19.80
N GLU A 308 -29.23 -22.44 19.97
CA GLU A 308 -28.23 -21.77 19.14
C GLU A 308 -28.58 -21.62 17.65
N CYS A 309 -27.74 -20.96 16.85
CA CYS A 309 -28.01 -20.66 15.45
C CYS A 309 -27.48 -21.74 14.50
N GLN A 310 -28.34 -22.31 13.65
CA GLN A 310 -27.97 -23.29 12.62
C GLN A 310 -27.03 -22.76 11.51
N TRP A 311 -26.75 -21.46 11.44
CA TRP A 311 -25.73 -20.93 10.52
C TRP A 311 -24.35 -20.87 11.15
N LEU A 312 -24.27 -20.86 12.48
CA LEU A 312 -23.02 -20.65 13.23
C LEU A 312 -22.61 -21.89 14.04
N HIS A 313 -23.57 -22.68 14.52
CA HIS A 313 -23.38 -23.68 15.58
C HIS A 313 -23.95 -25.05 15.21
N LEU A 314 -23.88 -25.47 13.93
CA LEU A 314 -24.43 -26.76 13.46
C LEU A 314 -23.87 -27.97 14.22
N ASP A 315 -22.57 -28.00 14.50
CA ASP A 315 -21.95 -29.13 15.21
C ASP A 315 -22.45 -29.25 16.64
N LEU A 316 -22.55 -28.13 17.36
CA LEU A 316 -23.14 -28.10 18.70
C LEU A 316 -24.60 -28.58 18.68
N ILE A 317 -25.41 -28.12 17.72
CA ILE A 317 -26.80 -28.54 17.55
C ILE A 317 -26.88 -30.05 17.27
N LYS A 318 -25.97 -30.58 16.43
CA LYS A 318 -25.89 -32.00 16.10
C LYS A 318 -25.57 -32.84 17.33
N ASP A 319 -24.59 -32.42 18.12
CA ASP A 319 -24.20 -33.11 19.37
C ASP A 319 -25.34 -33.09 20.39
N MET A 320 -25.98 -31.92 20.57
CA MET A 320 -27.16 -31.77 21.41
C MET A 320 -28.30 -32.68 20.95
N GLN A 321 -28.63 -32.71 19.65
CA GLN A 321 -29.65 -33.63 19.15
C GLN A 321 -29.27 -35.09 19.39
N HIS A 322 -27.99 -35.45 19.25
CA HIS A 322 -27.51 -36.81 19.42
C HIS A 322 -27.71 -37.29 20.86
N PHE A 323 -27.17 -36.58 21.85
CA PHE A 323 -27.34 -36.99 23.24
C PHE A 323 -28.78 -36.78 23.73
N CYS A 324 -29.51 -35.75 23.27
CA CYS A 324 -30.91 -35.60 23.66
C CYS A 324 -31.75 -36.79 23.18
N ARG A 325 -31.43 -37.38 22.02
CA ARG A 325 -32.12 -38.60 21.52
C ARG A 325 -31.77 -39.85 22.32
N SER A 326 -30.62 -39.90 23.00
CA SER A 326 -30.32 -40.99 23.94
C SER A 326 -31.15 -40.84 25.24
N LEU A 327 -31.50 -39.61 25.61
CA LEU A 327 -32.23 -39.30 26.83
C LEU A 327 -33.75 -39.27 26.66
N PHE A 328 -34.28 -38.78 25.53
CA PHE A 328 -35.71 -38.55 25.32
C PHE A 328 -36.24 -39.27 24.08
N PRO A 329 -37.45 -39.85 24.12
CA PRO A 329 -38.05 -40.52 22.97
C PRO A 329 -38.42 -39.56 21.82
N VAL A 330 -38.68 -38.28 22.11
CA VAL A 330 -38.98 -37.27 21.10
C VAL A 330 -38.08 -36.06 21.30
N VAL A 331 -37.31 -35.73 20.26
CA VAL A 331 -36.45 -34.55 20.18
C VAL A 331 -36.68 -33.82 18.87
N ARG A 332 -36.85 -32.50 18.92
CA ARG A 332 -36.97 -31.64 17.74
C ARG A 332 -36.22 -30.33 17.95
N TYR A 333 -35.70 -29.81 16.84
CA TYR A 333 -35.10 -28.48 16.78
C TYR A 333 -36.09 -27.55 16.07
N ALA A 334 -36.35 -26.40 16.66
CA ALA A 334 -37.10 -25.31 16.07
C ALA A 334 -36.21 -24.07 15.97
N TYR A 335 -36.58 -23.08 15.15
CA TYR A 335 -35.90 -21.80 15.12
C TYR A 335 -36.87 -20.64 14.92
N CYS A 336 -36.44 -19.43 15.28
CA CYS A 336 -37.10 -18.19 14.90
C CYS A 336 -36.09 -17.14 14.44
N THR A 337 -36.59 -16.09 13.80
CA THR A 337 -35.77 -14.96 13.33
C THR A 337 -35.79 -13.84 14.35
N ILE A 338 -34.62 -13.38 14.78
CA ILE A 338 -34.45 -12.26 15.70
C ILE A 338 -33.52 -11.25 15.04
N PRO A 339 -34.05 -10.11 14.55
CA PRO A 339 -33.27 -9.13 13.79
C PRO A 339 -32.01 -8.62 14.51
N THR A 340 -32.06 -8.42 15.83
CA THR A 340 -30.93 -7.90 16.62
C THR A 340 -29.97 -8.96 17.14
N TYR A 341 -30.30 -10.25 17.00
CA TYR A 341 -29.36 -11.32 17.32
C TYR A 341 -28.27 -11.37 16.24
N PRO A 342 -26.98 -11.63 16.56
CA PRO A 342 -25.85 -11.43 15.64
C PRO A 342 -25.96 -12.14 14.27
N SER A 343 -26.67 -13.28 14.20
CA SER A 343 -26.92 -14.04 12.98
C SER A 343 -28.31 -13.83 12.37
N GLY A 344 -29.17 -13.02 13.01
CA GLY A 344 -30.56 -12.83 12.61
C GLY A 344 -31.51 -13.99 12.96
N GLN A 345 -31.01 -15.09 13.57
CA GLN A 345 -31.77 -16.30 13.85
C GLN A 345 -31.26 -17.03 15.10
N ILE A 346 -32.17 -17.59 15.89
CA ILE A 346 -31.84 -18.46 17.03
C ILE A 346 -32.70 -19.72 17.03
N GLY A 347 -32.17 -20.80 17.60
CA GLY A 347 -32.78 -22.11 17.69
C GLY A 347 -33.31 -22.45 19.08
N PHE A 348 -34.11 -23.51 19.14
CA PHE A 348 -34.68 -24.09 20.35
C PHE A 348 -34.59 -25.62 20.29
N MET A 349 -34.08 -26.24 21.36
CA MET A 349 -34.05 -27.68 21.53
C MET A 349 -35.26 -28.12 22.36
N LEU A 350 -36.19 -28.86 21.74
CA LEU A 350 -37.38 -29.39 22.40
C LEU A 350 -37.26 -30.89 22.61
N CYS A 351 -37.49 -31.33 23.85
CA CYS A 351 -37.50 -32.74 24.20
C CYS A 351 -38.76 -33.10 25.00
N SER A 352 -39.31 -34.30 24.77
CA SER A 352 -40.47 -34.81 25.51
C SER A 352 -40.21 -36.19 26.06
N LYS A 353 -40.65 -36.46 27.29
CA LYS A 353 -40.71 -37.81 27.88
C LYS A 353 -41.84 -38.65 27.27
N ASN A 354 -42.85 -38.02 26.67
CA ASN A 354 -43.97 -38.71 26.04
C ASN A 354 -43.64 -39.07 24.57
N PRO A 355 -43.58 -40.37 24.20
CA PRO A 355 -43.27 -40.82 22.85
C PRO A 355 -44.32 -40.42 21.80
N SER A 356 -45.54 -40.04 22.23
CA SER A 356 -46.62 -39.59 21.35
C SER A 356 -46.61 -38.08 21.08
N THR A 357 -45.68 -37.31 21.65
CA THR A 357 -45.59 -35.87 21.41
C THR A 357 -45.25 -35.58 19.95
N ASN A 358 -46.02 -34.69 19.33
CA ASN A 358 -45.68 -34.07 18.06
C ASN A 358 -45.40 -32.58 18.28
N PHE A 359 -44.14 -32.17 18.17
CA PHE A 359 -43.77 -30.76 18.29
C PHE A 359 -44.09 -29.95 17.05
N GLN A 360 -44.24 -30.56 15.86
CA GLN A 360 -44.48 -29.81 14.63
C GLN A 360 -45.91 -29.26 14.55
N GLU A 361 -46.86 -29.92 15.21
CA GLU A 361 -48.25 -29.49 15.29
C GLU A 361 -48.59 -29.11 16.73
N PRO A 362 -49.05 -27.87 16.99
CA PRO A 362 -49.45 -27.48 18.34
C PRO A 362 -50.66 -28.30 18.78
N VAL A 363 -50.53 -29.04 19.87
CA VAL A 363 -51.62 -29.77 20.52
C VAL A 363 -52.73 -28.81 20.96
N ARG A 364 -52.35 -27.56 21.26
CA ARG A 364 -53.25 -26.49 21.68
C ARG A 364 -53.14 -25.30 20.72
N PRO A 365 -53.75 -25.36 19.53
CA PRO A 365 -53.71 -24.25 18.59
C PRO A 365 -54.45 -23.04 19.19
N LEU A 366 -53.81 -21.87 19.14
CA LEU A 366 -54.44 -20.63 19.59
C LEU A 366 -55.34 -20.09 18.50
N THR A 367 -56.57 -19.73 18.86
CA THR A 367 -57.47 -18.98 17.98
C THR A 367 -57.00 -17.53 17.86
N GLN A 368 -57.35 -16.85 16.77
CA GLN A 368 -57.01 -15.42 16.56
C GLN A 368 -57.42 -14.54 17.75
N LYS A 369 -58.60 -14.81 18.35
CA LYS A 369 -59.07 -14.10 19.54
C LYS A 369 -58.16 -14.32 20.76
N GLN A 370 -57.61 -15.51 20.94
CA GLN A 370 -56.66 -15.80 22.03
C GLN A 370 -55.31 -15.15 21.80
N VAL A 371 -54.82 -15.13 20.55
CA VAL A 371 -53.59 -14.39 20.16
C VAL A 371 -53.72 -12.91 20.51
N GLU A 372 -54.86 -12.30 20.18
CA GLU A 372 -55.17 -10.90 20.51
C GLU A 372 -55.30 -10.66 22.03
N GLN A 373 -55.99 -11.56 22.75
CA GLN A 373 -56.14 -11.48 24.21
C GLN A 373 -54.81 -11.60 24.96
N MET A 374 -53.90 -12.44 24.46
CA MET A 374 -52.56 -12.62 25.01
C MET A 374 -51.57 -11.56 24.52
N GLN A 375 -51.99 -10.68 23.61
CA GLN A 375 -51.16 -9.62 23.01
C GLN A 375 -49.87 -10.17 22.38
N LEU A 376 -49.97 -11.32 21.69
CA LEU A 376 -48.84 -11.92 20.98
C LEU A 376 -48.58 -11.18 19.67
N ARG A 377 -47.30 -10.86 19.41
CA ARG A 377 -46.84 -10.08 18.27
C ARG A 377 -46.18 -10.94 17.18
N TYR A 378 -45.66 -12.12 17.54
CA TYR A 378 -44.97 -13.03 16.63
C TYR A 378 -45.60 -14.42 16.59
N TYR A 379 -45.90 -15.02 17.74
CA TYR A 379 -46.36 -16.39 17.81
C TYR A 379 -47.81 -16.56 17.35
N ASN A 380 -48.03 -17.52 16.45
CA ASN A 380 -49.33 -18.10 16.13
C ASN A 380 -49.15 -19.56 15.67
N SER A 381 -50.25 -20.29 15.42
CA SER A 381 -50.19 -21.71 15.05
C SER A 381 -49.45 -21.99 13.73
N ASP A 382 -49.43 -21.05 12.78
CA ASP A 382 -48.72 -21.22 11.51
C ASP A 382 -47.21 -20.98 11.67
N VAL A 383 -46.84 -19.97 12.45
CA VAL A 383 -45.44 -19.69 12.84
C VAL A 383 -44.86 -20.86 13.64
N HIS A 384 -45.67 -21.49 14.51
CA HIS A 384 -45.29 -22.72 15.22
C HIS A 384 -44.87 -23.83 14.24
N ARG A 385 -45.70 -24.14 13.23
CA ARG A 385 -45.36 -25.19 12.24
C ARG A 385 -44.12 -24.82 11.43
N ALA A 386 -44.04 -23.56 10.99
CA ALA A 386 -42.94 -23.06 10.18
C ALA A 386 -41.59 -23.15 10.91
N ALA A 387 -41.57 -23.00 12.23
CA ALA A 387 -40.35 -23.05 13.04
C ALA A 387 -39.60 -24.39 12.96
N PHE A 388 -40.26 -25.47 12.53
CA PHE A 388 -39.66 -26.81 12.38
C PHE A 388 -39.25 -27.17 10.95
N VAL A 389 -39.41 -26.25 9.98
CA VAL A 389 -39.07 -26.49 8.58
C VAL A 389 -37.59 -26.14 8.35
N LEU A 390 -36.73 -27.15 8.19
CA LEU A 390 -35.30 -26.94 7.94
C LEU A 390 -35.03 -26.55 6.47
N PRO A 391 -34.11 -25.59 6.22
CA PRO A 391 -33.56 -25.31 4.89
C PRO A 391 -32.86 -26.54 4.28
N GLU A 392 -32.76 -26.58 2.94
CA GLU A 392 -32.24 -27.73 2.22
C GLU A 392 -30.78 -28.08 2.58
N PHE A 393 -29.93 -27.09 2.83
CA PHE A 393 -28.53 -27.32 3.23
C PHE A 393 -28.39 -28.06 4.57
N ALA A 394 -29.46 -28.05 5.38
CA ALA A 394 -29.54 -28.76 6.66
C ALA A 394 -30.24 -30.13 6.53
N ARG A 395 -30.59 -30.58 5.30
CA ARG A 395 -31.17 -31.90 5.01
C ARG A 395 -30.08 -32.93 4.62
N LYS A 396 -30.36 -34.23 4.78
CA LYS A 396 -29.44 -35.33 4.42
C LYS A 396 -29.44 -35.60 2.91
N TYR A 397 -28.33 -36.09 2.35
CA TYR A 397 -28.32 -36.55 0.95
C TYR A 397 -28.92 -37.96 0.81
N PRO A 398 -29.56 -38.29 -0.32
CA PRO A 398 -30.16 -39.61 -0.55
C PRO A 398 -29.13 -40.69 -0.93
N ASP A 399 -29.48 -41.94 -0.63
CA ASP A 399 -28.73 -43.15 -1.01
C ASP A 399 -28.80 -43.40 -2.53
N ASP A 400 -27.85 -44.21 -3.06
CA ASP A 400 -27.75 -44.68 -4.45
C ASP A 400 -27.78 -43.55 -5.49
N GLN A 401 -27.00 -42.50 -5.29
CA GLN A 401 -26.87 -41.40 -6.22
C GLN A 401 -25.52 -41.43 -6.93
N GLU A 402 -25.52 -41.16 -8.23
CA GLU A 402 -24.30 -40.82 -8.96
C GLU A 402 -24.55 -39.54 -9.75
N LEU A 403 -23.82 -38.48 -9.39
CA LEU A 403 -23.91 -37.17 -10.01
C LEU A 403 -22.58 -36.82 -10.64
N ARG A 404 -22.62 -36.34 -11.88
CA ARG A 404 -21.43 -35.96 -12.65
C ARG A 404 -21.58 -34.54 -13.16
N TRP A 405 -20.57 -33.72 -12.90
CA TRP A 405 -20.45 -32.37 -13.42
C TRP A 405 -19.17 -32.25 -14.25
N THR A 406 -19.29 -31.75 -15.47
CA THR A 406 -18.15 -31.35 -16.29
C THR A 406 -18.09 -29.84 -16.28
N LEU A 407 -17.11 -29.31 -15.57
CA LEU A 407 -16.87 -27.88 -15.44
C LEU A 407 -15.94 -27.46 -16.58
N THR A 408 -16.31 -26.39 -17.30
CA THR A 408 -15.51 -25.85 -18.41
C THR A 408 -15.29 -24.35 -18.25
N ALA A 409 -14.09 -23.91 -18.55
CA ALA A 409 -13.69 -22.50 -18.65
C ALA A 409 -13.28 -22.18 -20.10
N PRO A 410 -13.22 -20.88 -20.49
CA PRO A 410 -12.64 -20.49 -21.76
C PRO A 410 -11.14 -20.88 -21.86
N PRO A 411 -10.58 -21.01 -23.07
CA PRO A 411 -9.13 -21.11 -23.27
C PRO A 411 -8.40 -19.94 -22.58
N GLY A 412 -7.21 -20.19 -22.02
CA GLY A 412 -6.46 -19.23 -21.21
C GLY A 412 -6.84 -19.23 -19.71
N TYR A 413 -7.83 -20.04 -19.30
CA TYR A 413 -8.21 -20.18 -17.89
C TYR A 413 -8.05 -21.62 -17.40
N ARG A 414 -7.76 -21.76 -16.11
CA ARG A 414 -7.87 -23.00 -15.34
C ARG A 414 -9.02 -22.90 -14.34
N LEU A 415 -9.49 -24.03 -13.83
CA LEU A 415 -10.54 -24.08 -12.82
C LEU A 415 -9.92 -24.27 -11.44
N ARG A 416 -10.24 -23.34 -10.54
CA ARG A 416 -9.94 -23.43 -9.12
C ARG A 416 -11.19 -23.93 -8.40
N LEU A 417 -11.09 -24.99 -7.59
CA LEU A 417 -12.18 -25.57 -6.82
C LEU A 417 -11.79 -25.76 -5.35
N TYR A 418 -12.66 -25.39 -4.42
CA TYR A 418 -12.48 -25.62 -2.98
C TYR A 418 -13.81 -25.96 -2.31
N PHE A 419 -13.74 -26.60 -1.14
CA PHE A 419 -14.92 -27.02 -0.38
C PHE A 419 -15.11 -26.13 0.84
N THR A 420 -16.34 -25.74 1.12
CA THR A 420 -16.75 -25.00 2.33
C THR A 420 -17.44 -25.91 3.33
N HIS A 421 -17.98 -27.03 2.87
CA HIS A 421 -18.57 -28.08 3.69
C HIS A 421 -18.25 -29.44 3.04
N PHE A 422 -17.86 -30.44 3.83
CA PHE A 422 -17.60 -31.78 3.32
C PHE A 422 -17.78 -32.82 4.43
N HIS A 423 -18.83 -33.62 4.32
CA HIS A 423 -19.23 -34.62 5.31
C HIS A 423 -19.87 -35.81 4.59
N LEU A 424 -19.02 -36.72 4.12
CA LEU A 424 -19.40 -37.95 3.44
C LEU A 424 -19.07 -39.17 4.32
N GLU A 425 -19.63 -40.32 3.97
CA GLU A 425 -19.21 -41.59 4.56
C GLU A 425 -17.71 -41.83 4.35
N LEU A 426 -17.03 -42.30 5.40
CA LEU A 426 -15.63 -42.69 5.34
C LEU A 426 -15.53 -44.18 5.01
N SER A 427 -14.81 -44.53 3.94
CA SER A 427 -14.57 -45.90 3.50
C SER A 427 -13.14 -46.07 3.00
N TYR A 428 -12.61 -47.30 3.01
CA TYR A 428 -11.21 -47.53 2.63
C TYR A 428 -10.95 -47.07 1.20
N ARG A 429 -10.02 -46.13 1.01
CA ARG A 429 -9.77 -45.46 -0.29
C ARG A 429 -11.01 -44.83 -0.95
N CYS A 430 -12.01 -44.45 -0.16
CA CYS A 430 -13.24 -43.83 -0.63
C CYS A 430 -14.02 -44.69 -1.64
N GLU A 431 -14.19 -45.97 -1.35
CA GLU A 431 -14.84 -46.95 -2.22
C GLU A 431 -16.39 -46.92 -2.19
N TYR A 432 -16.98 -46.42 -1.11
CA TYR A 432 -18.44 -46.24 -0.95
C TYR A 432 -18.85 -44.84 -1.43
N ASP A 433 -19.02 -43.89 -0.51
CA ASP A 433 -19.32 -42.51 -0.83
C ASP A 433 -18.07 -41.71 -1.15
N PHE A 434 -18.05 -41.03 -2.29
CA PHE A 434 -16.90 -40.21 -2.67
C PHE A 434 -17.24 -39.02 -3.56
N VAL A 435 -16.35 -38.03 -3.53
CA VAL A 435 -16.20 -36.99 -4.56
C VAL A 435 -14.88 -37.18 -5.28
N LYS A 436 -14.93 -37.41 -6.59
CA LYS A 436 -13.77 -37.59 -7.45
C LYS A 436 -13.58 -36.40 -8.38
N LEU A 437 -12.38 -35.83 -8.36
CA LEU A 437 -11.94 -34.75 -9.22
C LEU A 437 -11.00 -35.30 -10.30
N SER A 438 -11.28 -35.00 -11.58
CA SER A 438 -10.47 -35.48 -12.71
C SER A 438 -10.38 -34.45 -13.83
N SER A 439 -9.28 -34.42 -14.56
CA SER A 439 -9.12 -33.61 -15.77
C SER A 439 -8.68 -34.52 -16.92
N GLY A 440 -9.55 -34.71 -17.93
CA GLY A 440 -9.32 -35.72 -18.97
C GLY A 440 -9.21 -37.14 -18.38
N THR A 441 -8.06 -37.79 -18.57
CA THR A 441 -7.77 -39.12 -18.01
C THR A 441 -7.05 -39.08 -16.66
N GLU A 442 -6.63 -37.89 -16.20
CA GLU A 442 -5.92 -37.71 -14.94
C GLU A 442 -6.91 -37.56 -13.77
N VAL A 443 -6.70 -38.34 -12.70
CA VAL A 443 -7.46 -38.20 -11.45
C VAL A 443 -6.66 -37.30 -10.51
N LEU A 444 -7.21 -36.13 -10.20
CA LEU A 444 -6.58 -35.14 -9.32
C LEU A 444 -6.77 -35.50 -7.84
N ALA A 445 -7.97 -35.95 -7.46
CA ALA A 445 -8.28 -36.37 -6.10
C ALA A 445 -9.49 -37.30 -6.05
N THR A 446 -9.55 -38.17 -5.05
CA THR A 446 -10.76 -38.92 -4.65
C THR A 446 -10.95 -38.71 -3.16
N LEU A 447 -12.08 -38.13 -2.77
CA LEU A 447 -12.30 -37.55 -1.44
C LEU A 447 -13.50 -38.20 -0.75
N CYS A 448 -13.38 -38.47 0.55
CA CYS A 448 -14.45 -39.01 1.39
C CYS A 448 -14.20 -38.70 2.88
N GLY A 449 -15.17 -39.00 3.74
CA GLY A 449 -15.07 -38.70 5.17
C GLY A 449 -15.27 -37.22 5.52
N TRP A 450 -14.89 -36.88 6.76
CA TRP A 450 -14.91 -35.52 7.32
C TRP A 450 -13.49 -35.01 7.63
N GLU A 451 -12.64 -35.89 8.15
CA GLU A 451 -11.23 -35.66 8.41
C GLU A 451 -10.39 -36.70 7.65
N SER A 452 -9.20 -36.30 7.21
CA SER A 452 -8.26 -37.19 6.53
C SER A 452 -7.66 -38.21 7.50
N THR A 453 -7.38 -39.41 7.00
CA THR A 453 -6.69 -40.49 7.70
C THR A 453 -5.40 -40.86 6.93
N ASP A 454 -4.68 -41.90 7.37
CA ASP A 454 -3.49 -42.39 6.66
C ASP A 454 -3.81 -42.93 5.24
N THR A 455 -5.06 -43.31 4.97
CA THR A 455 -5.49 -44.00 3.75
C THR A 455 -6.56 -43.26 2.95
N GLU A 456 -7.27 -42.31 3.57
CA GLU A 456 -8.37 -41.55 2.99
C GLU A 456 -8.12 -40.04 3.08
N GLN A 457 -8.58 -39.30 2.09
CA GLN A 457 -8.36 -37.87 1.98
C GLN A 457 -9.69 -37.10 2.08
N ALA A 458 -9.84 -36.26 3.10
CA ALA A 458 -10.84 -35.22 3.14
C ALA A 458 -10.23 -33.93 2.54
N PRO A 459 -11.05 -33.02 1.94
CA PRO A 459 -10.52 -31.82 1.28
C PRO A 459 -9.91 -30.79 2.23
N GLY A 460 -10.36 -30.71 3.50
CA GLY A 460 -9.91 -29.69 4.45
C GLY A 460 -9.99 -28.26 3.87
N ASN A 461 -8.91 -27.49 4.02
CA ASN A 461 -8.75 -26.16 3.40
C ASN A 461 -8.02 -26.19 2.04
N THR A 462 -7.84 -27.37 1.45
CA THR A 462 -7.09 -27.53 0.20
C THR A 462 -7.90 -27.00 -0.98
N THR A 463 -7.23 -26.22 -1.82
CA THR A 463 -7.77 -25.74 -3.09
C THR A 463 -7.19 -26.60 -4.22
N PHE A 464 -8.06 -27.10 -5.10
CA PHE A 464 -7.71 -27.93 -6.25
C PHE A 464 -7.70 -27.09 -7.53
N TYR A 465 -6.71 -27.33 -8.40
CA TYR A 465 -6.56 -26.64 -9.66
C TYR A 465 -6.60 -27.64 -10.81
N SER A 466 -7.35 -27.34 -11.87
CA SER A 466 -7.27 -28.13 -13.10
C SER A 466 -6.01 -27.76 -13.91
N PRO A 467 -5.36 -28.72 -14.57
CA PRO A 467 -4.23 -28.45 -15.47
C PRO A 467 -4.60 -27.59 -16.69
N GLY A 468 -5.88 -27.60 -17.10
CA GLY A 468 -6.39 -26.83 -18.23
C GLY A 468 -7.83 -26.35 -18.00
N PRO A 469 -8.58 -26.01 -19.05
CA PRO A 469 -9.90 -25.37 -18.90
C PRO A 469 -11.04 -26.33 -18.52
N SER A 470 -10.76 -27.59 -18.17
CA SER A 470 -11.79 -28.60 -17.91
C SER A 470 -11.51 -29.39 -16.62
N LEU A 471 -12.56 -29.56 -15.81
CA LEU A 471 -12.54 -30.32 -14.56
C LEU A 471 -13.84 -31.12 -14.42
N ASN A 472 -13.72 -32.43 -14.31
CA ASN A 472 -14.82 -33.35 -14.03
C ASN A 472 -14.91 -33.63 -12.53
N VAL A 473 -16.11 -33.42 -11.97
CA VAL A 473 -16.46 -33.71 -10.58
C VAL A 473 -17.49 -34.83 -10.58
N THR A 474 -17.22 -35.94 -9.90
CA THR A 474 -18.15 -37.06 -9.77
C THR A 474 -18.45 -37.30 -8.30
N PHE A 475 -19.70 -37.18 -7.89
CA PHE A 475 -20.18 -37.61 -6.58
C PHE A 475 -20.87 -38.97 -6.74
N ARG A 476 -20.58 -39.88 -5.83
CA ARG A 476 -21.28 -41.17 -5.72
C ARG A 476 -21.64 -41.41 -4.26
N SER A 477 -22.87 -41.85 -4.02
CA SER A 477 -23.30 -42.48 -2.76
C SER A 477 -23.67 -43.94 -2.98
N ASP A 478 -23.42 -44.78 -1.99
CA ASP A 478 -23.73 -46.21 -2.02
C ASP A 478 -25.16 -46.50 -1.51
N TYR A 479 -25.47 -47.77 -1.22
CA TYR A 479 -26.81 -48.21 -0.79
C TYR A 479 -27.09 -48.03 0.72
N SER A 480 -26.15 -47.47 1.50
CA SER A 480 -26.11 -47.63 2.96
C SER A 480 -25.53 -46.40 3.70
N ASN A 481 -26.31 -45.33 3.87
CA ASN A 481 -26.01 -44.33 4.90
C ASN A 481 -26.58 -44.72 6.27
N GLU A 482 -25.99 -45.72 6.95
CA GLU A 482 -26.38 -46.07 8.33
C GLU A 482 -26.22 -44.87 9.29
N LYS A 483 -25.29 -43.97 8.98
CA LYS A 483 -25.05 -42.69 9.67
C LYS A 483 -25.50 -41.50 8.83
N ALA A 484 -25.93 -40.43 9.51
CA ALA A 484 -26.43 -39.22 8.85
C ALA A 484 -25.28 -38.35 8.32
N PHE A 485 -25.00 -38.44 7.03
CA PHE A 485 -24.05 -37.58 6.35
C PHE A 485 -24.78 -36.45 5.60
N THR A 486 -24.17 -35.26 5.56
CA THR A 486 -24.81 -34.03 5.04
C THR A 486 -24.26 -33.61 3.68
N GLY A 487 -23.31 -34.36 3.13
CA GLY A 487 -22.83 -34.20 1.77
C GLY A 487 -21.74 -33.13 1.73
N PHE A 488 -21.67 -32.39 0.64
CA PHE A 488 -20.63 -31.39 0.45
C PHE A 488 -21.14 -30.13 -0.24
N GLU A 489 -20.45 -29.03 0.02
CA GLU A 489 -20.59 -27.77 -0.72
C GLU A 489 -19.22 -27.42 -1.31
N ALA A 490 -19.19 -27.23 -2.63
CA ALA A 490 -17.99 -26.88 -3.37
C ALA A 490 -18.20 -25.60 -4.18
N PHE A 491 -17.20 -24.74 -4.17
CA PHE A 491 -17.13 -23.54 -4.98
C PHE A 491 -16.03 -23.71 -6.01
N TYR A 492 -16.29 -23.26 -7.23
CA TYR A 492 -15.26 -23.15 -8.23
C TYR A 492 -15.30 -21.82 -8.96
N ALA A 493 -14.17 -21.42 -9.53
CA ALA A 493 -14.03 -20.25 -10.36
C ALA A 493 -13.04 -20.51 -11.50
N ALA A 494 -13.25 -19.85 -12.63
CA ALA A 494 -12.21 -19.72 -13.64
C ALA A 494 -11.14 -18.76 -13.11
N GLU A 495 -9.91 -19.22 -13.11
CA GLU A 495 -8.72 -18.46 -12.76
C GLU A 495 -7.86 -18.33 -14.02
N ASP A 496 -7.41 -17.11 -14.29
CA ASP A 496 -6.54 -16.80 -15.42
C ASP A 496 -5.22 -17.56 -15.32
N ILE A 497 -4.77 -18.15 -16.43
CA ILE A 497 -3.44 -18.76 -16.51
C ILE A 497 -2.48 -17.63 -16.87
N ASP A 498 -1.52 -17.35 -16.00
CA ASP A 498 -0.45 -16.41 -16.33
C ASP A 498 0.57 -17.10 -17.26
N GLU A 499 0.41 -16.95 -18.57
CA GLU A 499 1.34 -17.55 -19.53
C GLU A 499 2.74 -16.91 -19.52
N CYS A 500 2.92 -15.80 -18.79
CA CYS A 500 4.22 -15.19 -18.57
C CYS A 500 5.01 -15.84 -17.43
N GLN A 501 4.39 -16.72 -16.63
CA GLN A 501 5.03 -17.48 -15.56
C GLN A 501 5.49 -18.84 -16.09
N GLU A 502 6.77 -18.95 -16.47
CA GLU A 502 7.29 -20.17 -17.09
C GLU A 502 7.66 -21.27 -16.09
N PRO A 503 7.33 -22.54 -16.36
CA PRO A 503 7.90 -23.66 -15.64
C PRO A 503 9.42 -23.79 -15.92
N PRO A 504 10.22 -24.32 -14.99
CA PRO A 504 11.66 -24.50 -15.20
C PRO A 504 11.95 -25.36 -16.44
N GLY A 505 12.56 -24.76 -17.47
CA GLY A 505 13.00 -25.46 -18.70
C GLY A 505 12.07 -25.35 -19.91
N ALA A 506 10.97 -24.59 -19.83
CA ALA A 506 10.18 -24.20 -21.01
C ALA A 506 10.85 -23.04 -21.77
N ALA A 507 10.48 -22.85 -23.04
CA ALA A 507 10.96 -21.74 -23.85
C ALA A 507 10.04 -20.51 -23.68
N PRO A 508 10.61 -19.28 -23.58
CA PRO A 508 9.88 -18.02 -23.42
C PRO A 508 8.67 -17.88 -24.32
N ALA A 509 7.50 -17.57 -23.75
CA ALA A 509 6.28 -17.27 -24.50
C ALA A 509 6.43 -16.03 -25.41
N CYS A 510 7.27 -15.08 -25.01
CA CYS A 510 7.60 -13.85 -25.73
C CYS A 510 9.10 -13.61 -25.79
N ASP A 511 9.57 -12.97 -26.86
CA ASP A 511 10.98 -12.69 -27.11
C ASP A 511 11.56 -11.61 -26.16
N HIS A 512 10.78 -10.55 -25.87
CA HIS A 512 11.20 -9.46 -24.97
C HIS A 512 10.31 -9.33 -23.72
N HIS A 513 9.10 -8.81 -23.89
CA HIS A 513 8.19 -8.56 -22.78
C HIS A 513 6.90 -9.35 -22.99
N CYS A 514 6.52 -10.13 -21.99
CA CYS A 514 5.24 -10.80 -21.92
C CYS A 514 4.28 -9.99 -21.04
N HIS A 515 3.09 -9.72 -21.56
CA HIS A 515 2.03 -9.02 -20.85
C HIS A 515 0.84 -9.95 -20.73
N ASN A 516 0.61 -10.45 -19.51
CA ASN A 516 -0.55 -11.26 -19.21
C ASN A 516 -1.81 -10.37 -19.12
N HIS A 517 -2.93 -10.89 -19.59
CA HIS A 517 -4.26 -10.30 -19.41
C HIS A 517 -5.28 -11.41 -19.21
N LEU A 518 -6.50 -11.03 -18.80
CA LEU A 518 -7.54 -12.03 -18.58
C LEU A 518 -7.84 -12.82 -19.87
N GLY A 519 -7.59 -14.12 -19.85
CA GLY A 519 -7.82 -15.09 -20.92
C GLY A 519 -6.72 -15.19 -21.98
N GLY A 520 -5.54 -14.63 -21.72
CA GLY A 520 -4.37 -14.83 -22.56
C GLY A 520 -3.30 -13.76 -22.38
N PHE A 521 -2.33 -13.75 -23.28
CA PHE A 521 -1.20 -12.82 -23.20
C PHE A 521 -0.90 -12.17 -24.56
N TYR A 522 -0.18 -11.06 -24.52
CA TYR A 522 0.45 -10.49 -25.72
C TYR A 522 1.91 -10.12 -25.45
N CYS A 523 2.71 -10.11 -26.51
CA CYS A 523 4.10 -9.73 -26.44
C CYS A 523 4.29 -8.26 -26.81
N SER A 524 5.26 -7.60 -26.19
CA SER A 524 5.75 -6.29 -26.63
C SER A 524 7.28 -6.28 -26.67
N CYS A 525 7.83 -5.28 -27.36
CA CYS A 525 9.27 -5.17 -27.56
C CYS A 525 9.87 -4.00 -26.77
N ARG A 526 11.17 -4.12 -26.46
CA ARG A 526 12.00 -3.03 -25.92
C ARG A 526 12.03 -1.84 -26.89
N ALA A 527 12.34 -0.64 -26.38
CA ALA A 527 12.51 0.54 -27.22
C ALA A 527 13.62 0.29 -28.26
N GLY A 528 13.38 0.62 -29.53
CA GLY A 528 14.28 0.31 -30.65
C GLY A 528 13.93 -0.98 -31.42
N TYR A 529 12.87 -1.68 -31.02
CA TYR A 529 12.39 -2.91 -31.66
C TYR A 529 10.92 -2.82 -32.06
N VAL A 530 10.52 -3.61 -33.05
CA VAL A 530 9.14 -3.70 -33.54
C VAL A 530 8.67 -5.14 -33.45
N LEU A 531 7.45 -5.32 -32.95
CA LEU A 531 6.82 -6.63 -32.86
C LEU A 531 6.56 -7.18 -34.27
N HIS A 532 7.11 -8.35 -34.56
CA HIS A 532 6.96 -9.02 -35.84
C HIS A 532 5.50 -9.48 -36.07
N GLN A 533 5.15 -9.86 -37.30
CA GLN A 533 3.79 -10.29 -37.68
C GLN A 533 3.31 -11.54 -36.92
N ASN A 534 4.22 -12.39 -36.43
CA ASN A 534 3.89 -13.54 -35.59
C ASN A 534 3.45 -13.16 -34.16
N ARG A 535 3.47 -11.85 -33.83
CA ARG A 535 3.09 -11.28 -32.53
C ARG A 535 3.89 -11.79 -31.33
N ARG A 536 5.07 -12.39 -31.57
CA ARG A 536 5.92 -12.97 -30.52
C ARG A 536 7.37 -12.49 -30.57
N THR A 537 7.94 -12.39 -31.77
CA THR A 537 9.36 -12.04 -32.01
C THR A 537 9.53 -10.52 -32.19
N CYS A 538 10.66 -9.99 -31.76
CA CYS A 538 10.99 -8.57 -31.82
C CYS A 538 12.12 -8.29 -32.83
N SER A 539 11.75 -7.71 -33.97
CA SER A 539 12.70 -7.32 -35.03
C SER A 539 13.34 -5.96 -34.72
N ALA A 540 14.64 -5.80 -35.02
CA ALA A 540 15.37 -4.55 -34.75
C ALA A 540 15.04 -3.43 -35.75
N LEU A 541 14.87 -2.18 -35.26
CA LEU A 541 14.85 -0.96 -36.08
C LEU A 541 16.28 -0.48 -36.36
N CYS A 542 17.01 -1.24 -37.16
CA CYS A 542 18.44 -1.04 -37.45
C CYS A 542 18.72 -0.50 -38.86
N SER A 543 17.69 -0.08 -39.60
CA SER A 543 17.81 0.40 -40.98
C SER A 543 17.72 1.93 -41.08
N GLY A 544 18.55 2.52 -41.95
CA GLY A 544 18.55 3.96 -42.23
C GLY A 544 19.65 4.75 -41.50
N GLN A 545 20.54 4.08 -40.78
CA GLN A 545 21.70 4.72 -40.17
C GLN A 545 22.68 5.18 -41.25
N VAL A 546 23.09 6.45 -41.18
CA VAL A 546 24.07 7.05 -42.10
C VAL A 546 25.28 7.52 -41.32
N PHE A 547 26.44 6.95 -41.62
CA PHE A 547 27.71 7.26 -41.00
C PHE A 547 28.52 8.18 -41.93
N THR A 548 28.82 9.39 -41.46
CA THR A 548 29.55 10.41 -42.23
C THR A 548 30.95 10.71 -41.67
N GLU A 549 31.26 10.19 -40.48
CA GLU A 549 32.56 10.33 -39.84
C GLU A 549 33.63 9.48 -40.54
N ARG A 550 34.90 9.89 -40.46
CA ARG A 550 36.04 9.26 -41.16
C ARG A 550 36.39 7.86 -40.65
N SER A 551 36.10 7.58 -39.41
CA SER A 551 36.27 6.25 -38.81
C SER A 551 35.10 6.00 -37.90
N GLY A 552 34.72 4.74 -37.74
CA GLY A 552 33.65 4.38 -36.84
C GLY A 552 33.52 2.87 -36.73
N VAL A 553 32.61 2.45 -35.87
CA VAL A 553 32.33 1.03 -35.64
C VAL A 553 30.87 0.77 -35.96
N ILE A 554 30.63 -0.32 -36.70
CA ILE A 554 29.30 -0.81 -37.02
C ILE A 554 29.25 -2.27 -36.57
N SER A 555 28.17 -2.66 -35.90
CA SER A 555 27.97 -4.04 -35.47
C SER A 555 26.53 -4.49 -35.70
N SER A 556 26.31 -5.80 -35.63
CA SER A 556 24.96 -6.34 -35.46
C SER A 556 24.31 -5.77 -34.20
N PRO A 557 22.98 -5.66 -34.14
CA PRO A 557 22.29 -5.22 -32.93
C PRO A 557 22.61 -6.13 -31.75
N GLU A 558 22.75 -5.54 -30.55
CA GLU A 558 23.12 -6.19 -29.28
C GLU A 558 24.51 -6.83 -29.19
N TYR A 559 25.34 -6.77 -30.24
CA TYR A 559 26.70 -7.34 -30.22
C TYR A 559 27.48 -6.97 -28.94
N PRO A 560 28.08 -7.93 -28.21
CA PRO A 560 28.27 -9.35 -28.57
C PRO A 560 27.16 -10.31 -28.08
N GLN A 561 25.99 -9.82 -27.66
CA GLN A 561 24.84 -10.67 -27.35
C GLN A 561 24.18 -11.19 -28.64
N PRO A 562 23.36 -12.25 -28.56
CA PRO A 562 22.66 -12.80 -29.71
C PRO A 562 21.91 -11.73 -30.51
N TYR A 563 22.09 -11.72 -31.83
CA TYR A 563 21.42 -10.71 -32.65
C TYR A 563 19.92 -11.02 -32.80
N PRO A 564 19.10 -9.98 -33.02
CA PRO A 564 17.66 -10.14 -33.15
C PRO A 564 17.25 -10.93 -34.39
N LYS A 565 16.31 -11.86 -34.22
CA LYS A 565 15.69 -12.68 -35.27
C LYS A 565 14.81 -11.82 -36.19
N LEU A 566 14.54 -12.32 -37.40
CA LEU A 566 13.64 -11.73 -38.39
C LEU A 566 13.91 -10.24 -38.65
N SER A 567 15.18 -9.86 -38.73
CA SER A 567 15.63 -8.47 -38.85
C SER A 567 16.31 -8.21 -40.19
N SER A 568 16.15 -6.98 -40.70
CA SER A 568 16.79 -6.51 -41.92
C SER A 568 17.42 -5.15 -41.66
N CYS A 569 18.72 -5.17 -41.38
CA CYS A 569 19.52 -4.01 -41.01
C CYS A 569 20.29 -3.46 -42.21
N THR A 570 20.25 -2.13 -42.37
CA THR A 570 20.98 -1.43 -43.43
C THR A 570 21.73 -0.23 -42.88
N TYR A 571 23.05 -0.26 -43.00
CA TYR A 571 23.98 0.77 -42.54
C TYR A 571 24.67 1.42 -43.73
N SER A 572 24.60 2.75 -43.84
CA SER A 572 25.18 3.50 -44.97
C SER A 572 26.36 4.35 -44.55
N ILE A 573 27.57 4.03 -44.99
CA ILE A 573 28.73 4.91 -44.84
C ILE A 573 28.77 5.85 -46.05
N ARG A 574 28.78 7.16 -45.80
CA ARG A 574 28.71 8.23 -46.80
C ARG A 574 29.76 9.29 -46.47
N LEU A 575 30.94 9.18 -47.08
CA LEU A 575 32.03 10.15 -46.94
C LEU A 575 32.05 11.14 -48.09
N GLU A 576 32.71 12.28 -47.87
CA GLU A 576 32.96 13.28 -48.91
C GLU A 576 33.79 12.68 -50.07
N GLU A 577 33.56 13.20 -51.27
CA GLU A 577 34.24 12.74 -52.47
C GLU A 577 35.76 12.97 -52.37
N GLY A 578 36.55 11.90 -52.56
CA GLY A 578 38.00 11.91 -52.39
C GLY A 578 38.49 10.95 -51.30
N PHE A 579 37.62 10.57 -50.36
CA PHE A 579 37.88 9.48 -49.43
C PHE A 579 37.57 8.10 -50.04
N SER A 580 38.19 7.07 -49.49
CA SER A 580 37.88 5.66 -49.76
C SER A 580 37.74 4.94 -48.43
N VAL A 581 36.65 4.17 -48.28
CA VAL A 581 36.36 3.43 -47.05
C VAL A 581 37.13 2.10 -47.04
N ILE A 582 37.74 1.78 -45.91
CA ILE A 582 38.34 0.49 -45.62
C ILE A 582 37.56 -0.14 -44.47
N LEU A 583 37.19 -1.41 -44.61
CA LEU A 583 36.46 -2.17 -43.59
C LEU A 583 37.37 -3.26 -43.02
N ASP A 584 37.53 -3.23 -41.71
CA ASP A 584 38.28 -4.21 -40.94
C ASP A 584 37.30 -4.92 -39.97
N PHE A 585 37.06 -6.20 -40.19
CA PHE A 585 36.28 -7.02 -39.26
C PHE A 585 37.14 -7.29 -38.01
N VAL A 586 36.55 -7.06 -36.84
CA VAL A 586 37.25 -7.11 -35.54
C VAL A 586 36.49 -8.01 -34.58
N GLU A 587 37.19 -8.51 -33.55
CA GLU A 587 36.62 -9.36 -32.50
C GLU A 587 36.01 -10.68 -33.03
N SER A 588 34.96 -11.21 -32.41
CA SER A 588 34.31 -12.45 -32.86
C SER A 588 33.37 -12.17 -34.04
N PHE A 589 33.37 -13.09 -35.00
CA PHE A 589 32.40 -13.16 -36.09
C PHE A 589 31.66 -14.47 -35.97
N ASP A 590 30.35 -14.42 -35.83
CA ASP A 590 29.50 -15.58 -35.56
C ASP A 590 28.11 -15.29 -36.13
N VAL A 591 27.86 -15.80 -37.33
CA VAL A 591 26.61 -15.60 -38.07
C VAL A 591 26.13 -16.97 -38.55
N GLU A 592 24.84 -17.26 -38.41
CA GLU A 592 24.28 -18.59 -38.70
C GLU A 592 24.63 -19.06 -40.12
N THR A 593 25.01 -20.33 -40.25
CA THR A 593 25.50 -20.91 -41.51
C THR A 593 25.00 -22.33 -41.73
N HIS A 594 25.13 -22.81 -42.96
CA HIS A 594 24.83 -24.20 -43.34
C HIS A 594 26.04 -24.82 -44.04
N PRO A 595 26.39 -26.10 -43.77
CA PRO A 595 27.57 -26.73 -44.34
C PRO A 595 27.50 -26.94 -45.87
N GLU A 596 26.32 -27.10 -46.45
CA GLU A 596 26.15 -27.42 -47.89
C GLU A 596 25.79 -26.23 -48.78
N THR A 597 25.24 -25.16 -48.20
CA THR A 597 24.73 -24.00 -48.93
C THR A 597 25.32 -22.74 -48.32
N GLN A 598 25.82 -21.82 -49.15
CA GLN A 598 26.47 -20.61 -48.66
C GLN A 598 25.43 -19.62 -48.11
N CYS A 599 25.43 -19.43 -46.78
CA CYS A 599 24.63 -18.45 -46.04
C CYS A 599 23.11 -18.45 -46.34
N PRO A 600 22.40 -19.58 -46.13
CA PRO A 600 20.98 -19.68 -46.45
C PRO A 600 20.05 -19.13 -45.37
N TYR A 601 20.53 -19.04 -44.13
CA TYR A 601 19.80 -18.57 -42.95
C TYR A 601 20.04 -17.07 -42.78
N ASP A 602 21.22 -16.72 -42.25
CA ASP A 602 21.62 -15.35 -42.00
C ASP A 602 22.74 -14.92 -42.94
N SER A 603 22.73 -13.64 -43.35
CA SER A 603 23.74 -13.16 -44.29
C SER A 603 24.10 -11.69 -44.12
N LEU A 604 25.40 -11.41 -44.17
CA LEU A 604 25.98 -10.08 -44.22
C LEU A 604 26.52 -9.76 -45.62
N LYS A 605 26.08 -8.65 -46.22
CA LYS A 605 26.50 -8.19 -47.54
C LYS A 605 27.00 -6.76 -47.48
N ILE A 606 28.01 -6.44 -48.29
CA ILE A 606 28.60 -5.10 -48.37
C ILE A 606 28.55 -4.66 -49.83
N GLN A 607 27.87 -3.55 -50.11
CA GLN A 607 27.65 -3.04 -51.45
C GLN A 607 28.26 -1.65 -51.63
N THR A 608 28.98 -1.45 -52.73
CA THR A 608 29.49 -0.15 -53.18
C THR A 608 28.87 0.22 -54.53
N ASP A 609 29.16 1.41 -55.03
CA ASP A 609 28.81 1.87 -56.37
C ASP A 609 29.40 0.99 -57.50
N LYS A 610 30.44 0.20 -57.21
CA LYS A 610 31.21 -0.57 -58.21
C LYS A 610 31.20 -2.07 -57.99
N LYS A 611 31.02 -2.55 -56.75
CA LYS A 611 31.21 -3.96 -56.39
C LYS A 611 30.40 -4.36 -55.16
N GLU A 612 29.94 -5.60 -55.15
CA GLU A 612 29.36 -6.26 -53.97
C GLU A 612 30.37 -7.26 -53.38
N PHE A 613 30.40 -7.35 -52.05
CA PHE A 613 31.21 -8.28 -51.26
C PHE A 613 30.30 -9.10 -50.34
N GLY A 614 30.58 -10.39 -50.20
CA GLY A 614 29.74 -11.34 -49.45
C GLY A 614 28.92 -12.25 -50.39
N PRO A 615 27.88 -12.94 -49.88
CA PRO A 615 27.42 -12.94 -48.49
C PRO A 615 28.43 -13.59 -47.53
N PHE A 616 28.54 -13.05 -46.32
CA PHE A 616 29.36 -13.57 -45.23
C PHE A 616 28.48 -14.17 -44.13
N CYS A 617 28.86 -15.36 -43.66
CA CYS A 617 28.27 -16.09 -42.55
C CYS A 617 29.30 -17.10 -41.99
N GLY A 618 29.01 -17.74 -40.86
CA GLY A 618 29.88 -18.68 -40.14
C GLY A 618 30.70 -18.01 -39.04
N GLU A 619 31.75 -18.69 -38.58
CA GLU A 619 32.59 -18.23 -37.46
C GLU A 619 33.91 -17.56 -37.91
N THR A 620 34.20 -17.54 -39.21
CA THR A 620 35.48 -17.05 -39.74
C THR A 620 35.38 -15.57 -40.13
N LEU A 621 36.25 -14.75 -39.54
CA LEU A 621 36.36 -13.32 -39.87
C LEU A 621 36.65 -13.09 -41.37
N PRO A 622 35.85 -12.26 -42.06
CA PRO A 622 36.17 -11.82 -43.41
C PRO A 622 37.48 -11.02 -43.46
N SER A 623 38.24 -11.17 -44.55
CA SER A 623 39.47 -10.39 -44.77
C SER A 623 39.18 -8.90 -44.95
N ARG A 624 40.13 -8.03 -44.55
CA ARG A 624 40.10 -6.58 -44.77
C ARG A 624 39.64 -6.20 -46.19
N ILE A 625 38.68 -5.28 -46.28
CA ILE A 625 38.07 -4.87 -47.54
C ILE A 625 38.40 -3.41 -47.85
N GLU A 626 39.21 -3.18 -48.88
CA GLU A 626 39.43 -1.85 -49.45
C GLU A 626 38.39 -1.57 -50.54
N THR A 627 37.41 -0.73 -50.23
CA THR A 627 36.24 -0.54 -51.10
C THR A 627 36.52 0.33 -52.32
N LYS A 628 37.55 1.18 -52.26
CA LYS A 628 37.87 2.22 -53.27
C LYS A 628 36.68 3.13 -53.63
N SER A 629 35.79 3.31 -52.66
CA SER A 629 34.57 4.12 -52.77
C SER A 629 34.37 4.94 -51.50
N ASN A 630 33.79 6.12 -51.64
CA ASN A 630 33.36 6.96 -50.52
C ASN A 630 31.94 6.62 -50.04
N ALA A 631 31.24 5.71 -50.73
CA ALA A 631 29.88 5.30 -50.41
C ALA A 631 29.77 3.77 -50.29
N VAL A 632 29.45 3.29 -49.09
CA VAL A 632 29.32 1.86 -48.79
C VAL A 632 27.99 1.60 -48.08
N THR A 633 27.30 0.54 -48.44
CA THR A 633 26.08 0.08 -47.77
C THR A 633 26.32 -1.33 -47.23
N VAL A 634 26.12 -1.54 -45.93
CA VAL A 634 26.21 -2.84 -45.27
C VAL A 634 24.79 -3.31 -44.97
N THR A 635 24.46 -4.52 -45.41
CA THR A 635 23.12 -5.12 -45.24
C THR A 635 23.23 -6.44 -44.50
N PHE A 636 22.50 -6.60 -43.40
CA PHE A 636 22.47 -7.81 -42.59
C PHE A 636 21.03 -8.29 -42.45
N VAL A 637 20.78 -9.55 -42.80
CA VAL A 637 19.44 -10.16 -42.80
C VAL A 637 19.48 -11.43 -41.96
N THR A 638 18.49 -11.60 -41.07
CA THR A 638 18.37 -12.73 -40.13
C THR A 638 17.04 -13.47 -40.23
N ASP A 639 17.02 -14.77 -39.93
CA ASP A 639 15.84 -15.64 -39.94
C ASP A 639 15.15 -15.79 -38.56
N ASP A 640 14.25 -16.76 -38.38
CA ASP A 640 13.48 -16.96 -37.14
C ASP A 640 14.17 -17.86 -36.09
N SER A 641 15.43 -18.24 -36.31
CA SER A 641 16.19 -19.15 -35.48
C SER A 641 17.60 -18.61 -35.14
N GLY A 642 18.43 -19.43 -34.49
CA GLY A 642 19.78 -19.04 -34.07
C GLY A 642 19.89 -18.23 -32.77
N GLU A 643 21.01 -18.37 -32.07
CA GLU A 643 21.42 -17.56 -30.89
C GLU A 643 22.88 -17.08 -31.08
N HIS A 644 23.21 -16.69 -32.30
CA HIS A 644 24.57 -16.33 -32.72
C HIS A 644 24.90 -14.88 -32.35
N THR A 645 26.16 -14.63 -32.00
CA THR A 645 26.61 -13.36 -31.40
C THR A 645 26.83 -12.22 -32.38
N GLY A 646 26.92 -12.52 -33.68
CA GLY A 646 26.92 -11.55 -34.78
C GLY A 646 28.29 -11.08 -35.22
N TRP A 647 28.42 -9.81 -35.57
CA TRP A 647 29.62 -9.26 -36.21
C TRP A 647 29.89 -7.82 -35.80
N LYS A 648 31.16 -7.42 -35.88
CA LYS A 648 31.63 -6.06 -35.67
C LYS A 648 32.68 -5.66 -36.69
N VAL A 649 32.50 -4.48 -37.27
CA VAL A 649 33.38 -3.89 -38.28
C VAL A 649 33.84 -2.52 -37.79
N HIS A 650 35.15 -2.33 -37.78
CA HIS A 650 35.76 -1.01 -37.68
C HIS A 650 36.04 -0.50 -39.10
N TYR A 651 35.42 0.62 -39.47
CA TYR A 651 35.71 1.26 -40.74
C TYR A 651 36.63 2.45 -40.54
N THR A 652 37.52 2.66 -41.51
CA THR A 652 38.42 3.81 -41.57
C THR A 652 38.39 4.39 -42.97
N SER A 653 38.71 5.67 -43.10
CA SER A 653 38.87 6.32 -44.39
C SER A 653 40.33 6.48 -44.72
N THR A 654 40.64 6.34 -46.02
CA THR A 654 41.92 6.73 -46.60
C THR A 654 41.67 7.71 -47.74
N ALA A 655 42.67 8.51 -48.06
CA ALA A 655 42.68 9.36 -49.24
C ALA A 655 44.12 9.49 -49.76
N GLN A 656 44.29 10.21 -50.86
CA GLN A 656 45.62 10.52 -51.36
C GLN A 656 46.39 11.37 -50.32
N PRO A 657 47.62 10.99 -49.93
CA PRO A 657 48.39 11.71 -48.92
C PRO A 657 49.00 13.00 -49.47
N CYS A 658 49.07 14.02 -48.63
CA CYS A 658 49.83 15.24 -48.85
C CYS A 658 51.32 15.05 -48.48
N PRO A 659 52.25 15.85 -49.05
CA PRO A 659 53.66 15.85 -48.68
C PRO A 659 53.85 16.13 -47.19
N ASP A 660 54.80 15.43 -46.55
CA ASP A 660 55.10 15.63 -45.13
C ASP A 660 55.58 17.06 -44.85
N PRO A 661 54.89 17.81 -43.97
CA PRO A 661 55.25 19.18 -43.67
C PRO A 661 56.55 19.24 -42.85
N VAL A 662 57.46 20.13 -43.24
CA VAL A 662 58.72 20.38 -42.53
C VAL A 662 58.58 21.64 -41.68
N ALA A 663 58.84 21.54 -40.37
CA ALA A 663 58.68 22.67 -39.45
C ALA A 663 59.67 23.81 -39.76
N PRO A 664 59.23 25.08 -39.68
CA PRO A 664 60.15 26.20 -39.84
C PRO A 664 61.12 26.29 -38.64
N PRO A 665 62.29 26.94 -38.80
CA PRO A 665 63.21 27.18 -37.69
C PRO A 665 62.50 27.86 -36.51
N HIS A 666 62.78 27.42 -35.28
CA HIS A 666 62.12 27.92 -34.07
C HIS A 666 60.60 27.72 -34.04
N GLY A 667 60.07 26.77 -34.82
CA GLY A 667 58.69 26.31 -34.74
C GLY A 667 58.60 24.79 -34.74
N HIS A 668 57.45 24.28 -34.32
CA HIS A 668 57.10 22.87 -34.42
C HIS A 668 55.71 22.72 -35.05
N ILE A 669 55.48 21.55 -35.64
CA ILE A 669 54.21 21.20 -36.26
C ILE A 669 53.33 20.49 -35.24
N ALA A 670 52.06 20.88 -35.15
CA ALA A 670 51.08 20.25 -34.28
C ALA A 670 49.74 20.07 -35.02
N PRO A 671 49.14 18.87 -35.02
CA PRO A 671 49.70 17.60 -34.55
C PRO A 671 50.75 17.05 -35.52
N VAL A 672 51.76 16.33 -35.02
CA VAL A 672 52.68 15.53 -35.84
C VAL A 672 51.99 14.24 -36.22
N GLN A 673 51.85 13.98 -37.51
CA GLN A 673 51.27 12.74 -38.04
C GLN A 673 52.28 12.04 -38.95
N ALA A 674 52.22 10.71 -39.02
CA ALA A 674 53.09 9.93 -39.90
C ALA A 674 52.76 10.14 -41.39
N THR A 675 51.49 10.44 -41.69
CA THR A 675 50.98 10.77 -43.02
C THR A 675 49.78 11.70 -42.87
N TYR A 676 49.69 12.74 -43.68
CA TYR A 676 48.53 13.64 -43.72
C TYR A 676 47.69 13.34 -44.96
N ILE A 677 46.40 13.10 -44.79
CA ILE A 677 45.45 12.83 -45.87
C ILE A 677 44.42 13.96 -46.00
N LEU A 678 43.54 13.88 -47.01
CA LEU A 678 42.50 14.88 -47.31
C LEU A 678 41.86 15.49 -46.05
N LYS A 679 41.81 16.83 -45.98
CA LYS A 679 41.43 17.72 -44.85
C LYS A 679 42.06 17.50 -43.49
N ASP A 680 43.08 16.67 -43.38
CA ASP A 680 43.98 16.78 -42.24
C ASP A 680 44.58 18.18 -42.24
N ARG A 681 44.80 18.67 -41.03
CA ARG A 681 45.33 19.99 -40.80
C ARG A 681 46.53 19.90 -39.91
N PHE A 682 47.51 20.74 -40.18
CA PHE A 682 48.56 21.00 -39.22
C PHE A 682 48.64 22.49 -38.96
N SER A 683 48.98 22.81 -37.72
CA SER A 683 49.31 24.15 -37.28
C SER A 683 50.80 24.23 -37.04
N VAL A 684 51.34 25.43 -37.21
CA VAL A 684 52.71 25.74 -36.81
C VAL A 684 52.64 26.51 -35.51
N VAL A 685 53.42 26.07 -34.52
CA VAL A 685 53.54 26.71 -33.22
C VAL A 685 54.99 27.15 -33.05
N CYS A 686 55.22 28.45 -32.86
CA CYS A 686 56.56 28.96 -32.63
C CYS A 686 57.02 28.67 -31.19
N ALA A 687 58.33 28.53 -31.01
CA ALA A 687 58.96 28.45 -29.70
C ALA A 687 58.75 29.75 -28.91
N ALA A 688 58.85 29.68 -27.59
CA ALA A 688 58.72 30.84 -26.71
C ALA A 688 59.66 31.99 -27.17
N GLY A 689 59.12 33.20 -27.30
CA GLY A 689 59.85 34.38 -27.79
C GLY A 689 59.82 34.59 -29.32
N TYR A 690 59.07 33.79 -30.08
CA TYR A 690 58.91 33.91 -31.54
C TYR A 690 57.41 34.00 -31.91
N GLU A 691 57.06 34.89 -32.85
CA GLU A 691 55.74 35.03 -33.49
C GLU A 691 55.71 34.40 -34.89
N LEU A 692 54.53 33.91 -35.29
CA LEU A 692 54.31 33.45 -36.66
C LEU A 692 54.22 34.63 -37.61
N LEU A 693 54.98 34.58 -38.70
CA LEU A 693 54.94 35.55 -39.78
C LEU A 693 54.57 34.88 -41.12
N ARG A 694 53.83 35.62 -41.94
CA ARG A 694 53.74 35.37 -43.39
C ARG A 694 54.35 36.57 -44.10
N GLY A 695 55.62 36.44 -44.51
CA GLY A 695 56.41 37.57 -44.96
C GLY A 695 56.71 38.52 -43.79
N HIS A 696 56.06 39.69 -43.74
CA HIS A 696 56.24 40.68 -42.67
C HIS A 696 54.97 40.88 -41.81
N LEU A 697 53.94 40.06 -42.03
CA LEU A 697 52.66 40.16 -41.33
C LEU A 697 52.60 39.14 -40.20
N PRO A 698 52.43 39.58 -38.93
CA PRO A 698 52.20 38.67 -37.83
C PRO A 698 50.86 37.96 -37.97
N LEU A 699 50.91 36.64 -37.94
CA LEU A 699 49.76 35.75 -37.94
C LEU A 699 49.45 35.37 -36.50
N ARG A 700 48.19 35.55 -36.07
CA ARG A 700 47.72 35.06 -34.77
C ARG A 700 47.81 33.53 -34.64
N SER A 701 47.65 32.83 -35.77
CA SER A 701 47.74 31.38 -35.88
C SER A 701 47.93 30.99 -37.34
N PHE A 702 48.62 29.89 -37.62
CA PHE A 702 48.69 29.28 -38.95
C PHE A 702 48.06 27.90 -38.93
N THR A 703 47.33 27.55 -39.98
CA THR A 703 46.84 26.20 -40.20
C THR A 703 46.77 25.95 -41.69
N ALA A 704 47.42 24.88 -42.16
CA ALA A 704 47.28 24.40 -43.53
C ALA A 704 46.42 23.14 -43.54
N VAL A 705 45.67 22.95 -44.62
CA VAL A 705 44.67 21.89 -44.81
C VAL A 705 44.98 21.12 -46.09
N CYS A 706 45.11 19.79 -45.98
CA CYS A 706 45.38 18.90 -47.10
C CYS A 706 44.18 18.84 -48.07
N GLN A 707 44.43 19.01 -49.36
CA GLN A 707 43.42 19.08 -50.43
C GLN A 707 43.20 17.73 -51.11
N LYS A 708 42.15 17.62 -51.93
CA LYS A 708 41.73 16.37 -52.61
C LYS A 708 42.78 15.85 -53.60
N ASP A 709 43.59 16.74 -54.14
CA ASP A 709 44.68 16.43 -55.07
C ASP A 709 46.00 16.04 -54.38
N GLY A 710 46.03 16.04 -53.04
CA GLY A 710 47.24 15.78 -52.27
C GLY A 710 48.17 16.99 -52.12
N SER A 711 47.66 18.22 -52.28
CA SER A 711 48.44 19.46 -52.02
C SER A 711 48.00 20.17 -50.73
N TRP A 712 48.87 21.02 -50.17
CA TRP A 712 48.50 21.91 -49.06
C TRP A 712 47.84 23.19 -49.59
N ASP A 713 46.76 23.64 -48.95
CA ASP A 713 46.03 24.86 -49.36
C ASP A 713 46.86 26.14 -49.27
N GLN A 714 47.85 26.16 -48.37
CA GLN A 714 48.67 27.33 -48.07
C GLN A 714 50.14 26.94 -47.83
N PRO A 715 51.09 27.84 -48.18
CA PRO A 715 52.52 27.61 -47.96
C PRO A 715 52.92 27.80 -46.49
N MET A 716 54.03 27.16 -46.09
CA MET A 716 54.58 27.20 -44.73
C MET A 716 54.95 28.65 -44.28
N PRO A 717 54.60 29.08 -43.06
CA PRO A 717 54.97 30.37 -42.49
C PRO A 717 56.36 30.34 -41.84
N GLU A 718 56.83 31.49 -41.37
CA GLU A 718 58.09 31.65 -40.63
C GLU A 718 57.84 31.92 -39.15
N CYS A 719 58.76 31.54 -38.26
CA CYS A 719 58.75 31.93 -36.85
C CYS A 719 59.90 32.92 -36.59
N SER A 720 59.59 34.14 -36.16
CA SER A 720 60.59 35.21 -35.91
C SER A 720 60.24 35.99 -34.64
N THR A 721 61.16 36.71 -34.02
CA THR A 721 60.89 37.41 -32.74
C THR A 721 59.82 38.50 -32.85
N PRO A 722 58.86 38.61 -31.89
CA PRO A 722 57.75 39.55 -31.98
C PRO A 722 58.15 41.01 -32.02
N GLN A 723 57.74 41.73 -33.05
CA GLN A 723 57.70 43.20 -33.00
C GLN A 723 56.37 43.67 -32.40
N GLY A 724 56.32 43.71 -31.06
CA GLY A 724 55.33 44.48 -30.31
C GLY A 724 53.96 43.80 -30.09
N SER A 725 53.81 43.11 -28.97
CA SER A 725 52.52 42.83 -28.32
C SER A 725 52.73 42.85 -26.80
N LEU A 726 51.79 43.44 -26.07
CA LEU A 726 51.95 43.89 -24.68
C LEU A 726 51.88 42.73 -23.66
N SER A 727 52.87 41.85 -23.67
CA SER A 727 53.19 41.00 -22.53
C SER A 727 53.97 41.85 -21.52
N ILE A 728 53.36 42.19 -20.39
CA ILE A 728 54.08 42.92 -19.33
C ILE A 728 54.90 41.88 -18.57
N GLY A 729 56.15 41.72 -18.98
CA GLY A 729 57.10 40.80 -18.36
C GLY A 729 57.53 41.31 -16.98
N LEU A 730 57.46 40.42 -15.99
CA LEU A 730 58.06 40.63 -14.68
C LEU A 730 59.48 40.08 -14.76
N HIS A 731 60.48 40.95 -14.72
CA HIS A 731 61.86 40.55 -14.97
C HIS A 731 62.83 41.21 -13.99
N ILE A 732 63.68 40.38 -13.39
CA ILE A 732 64.97 40.75 -12.79
C ILE A 732 66.13 40.06 -13.52
N PHE A 733 65.81 39.42 -14.64
CA PHE A 733 66.68 38.79 -15.61
C PHE A 733 66.86 39.71 -16.84
N PRO A 734 67.99 39.67 -17.58
CA PRO A 734 69.18 38.85 -17.35
C PRO A 734 70.27 39.54 -16.53
N GLY A 735 71.00 38.74 -15.74
CA GLY A 735 72.17 39.19 -14.96
C GLY A 735 72.06 38.81 -13.48
N LYS A 736 73.13 39.03 -12.71
CA LYS A 736 73.11 38.79 -11.26
C LYS A 736 72.17 39.79 -10.58
N TYR A 737 71.13 39.33 -9.89
CA TYR A 737 70.25 40.24 -9.15
C TYR A 737 70.97 40.85 -7.92
N PRO A 738 70.68 42.10 -7.53
CA PRO A 738 71.34 42.74 -6.40
C PRO A 738 70.95 42.11 -5.05
N ASP A 739 71.87 42.21 -4.08
CA ASP A 739 71.63 41.84 -2.69
C ASP A 739 70.66 42.84 -2.00
N ASP A 740 69.99 42.40 -0.94
CA ASP A 740 69.06 43.18 -0.11
C ASP A 740 67.91 43.87 -0.89
N GLN A 741 67.39 43.23 -1.94
CA GLN A 741 66.29 43.77 -2.74
C GLN A 741 64.94 43.22 -2.28
N GLU A 742 63.92 44.07 -2.30
CA GLU A 742 62.54 43.67 -2.16
C GLU A 742 61.70 44.35 -3.24
N LEU A 743 61.25 43.58 -4.21
CA LEU A 743 60.44 44.05 -5.33
C LEU A 743 59.04 43.48 -5.24
N ARG A 744 58.04 44.32 -5.44
CA ARG A 744 56.63 43.96 -5.32
C ARG A 744 55.89 44.40 -6.57
N TRP A 745 55.18 43.46 -7.18
CA TRP A 745 54.26 43.72 -8.27
C TRP A 745 52.84 43.33 -7.87
N THR A 746 51.88 44.18 -8.22
CA THR A 746 50.45 43.89 -8.08
C THR A 746 49.86 43.81 -9.48
N LEU A 747 49.54 42.59 -9.89
CA LEU A 747 48.92 42.31 -11.17
C LEU A 747 47.41 42.41 -11.00
N THR A 748 46.74 43.10 -11.91
CA THR A 748 45.28 43.28 -11.88
C THR A 748 44.64 42.94 -13.22
N ALA A 749 43.48 42.30 -13.16
CA ALA A 749 42.58 42.03 -14.28
C ALA A 749 41.22 42.68 -14.03
N PRO A 750 40.38 42.86 -15.07
CA PRO A 750 39.00 43.24 -14.89
C PRO A 750 38.22 42.22 -14.04
N PRO A 751 37.19 42.66 -13.28
CA PRO A 751 36.32 41.73 -12.55
C PRO A 751 35.73 40.65 -13.45
N GLY A 752 35.77 39.39 -13.01
CA GLY A 752 35.34 38.24 -13.81
C GLY A 752 36.43 37.52 -14.58
N TYR A 753 37.65 38.04 -14.49
CA TYR A 753 38.83 37.40 -15.02
C TYR A 753 39.77 37.01 -13.88
N ARG A 754 40.41 35.86 -14.02
CA ARG A 754 41.56 35.45 -13.20
C ARG A 754 42.85 35.62 -13.99
N LEU A 755 43.95 35.78 -13.29
CA LEU A 755 45.28 35.90 -13.85
C LEU A 755 45.92 34.53 -13.92
N ARG A 756 46.37 34.16 -15.12
CA ARG A 756 47.23 33.03 -15.36
C ARG A 756 48.66 33.53 -15.44
N LEU A 757 49.55 33.03 -14.59
CA LEU A 757 50.97 33.39 -14.53
C LEU A 757 51.82 32.14 -14.75
N TYR A 758 52.86 32.25 -15.56
CA TYR A 758 53.85 31.19 -15.75
C TYR A 758 55.25 31.80 -15.88
N PHE A 759 56.25 31.04 -15.47
CA PHE A 759 57.65 31.43 -15.55
C PHE A 759 58.27 30.88 -16.83
N THR A 760 58.99 31.71 -17.56
CA THR A 760 59.81 31.29 -18.71
C THR A 760 61.27 31.11 -18.33
N HIS A 761 61.69 31.73 -17.22
CA HIS A 761 63.01 31.56 -16.63
C HIS A 761 62.92 31.70 -15.11
N PHE A 762 63.57 30.83 -14.34
CA PHE A 762 63.59 30.90 -12.87
C PHE A 762 64.89 30.33 -12.29
N HIS A 763 65.75 31.20 -11.76
CA HIS A 763 67.06 30.85 -11.23
C HIS A 763 67.41 31.73 -10.03
N LEU A 764 67.02 31.25 -8.84
CA LEU A 764 67.25 31.90 -7.54
C LEU A 764 68.06 30.98 -6.62
N GLU A 765 68.64 31.55 -5.57
CA GLU A 765 69.29 30.76 -4.52
C GLU A 765 68.30 29.77 -3.88
N LEU A 766 68.74 28.53 -3.66
CA LEU A 766 67.93 27.49 -3.02
C LEU A 766 68.14 27.50 -1.51
N SER A 767 67.05 27.48 -0.74
CA SER A 767 67.06 27.25 0.71
C SER A 767 65.89 26.36 1.13
N TYR A 768 66.05 25.63 2.24
CA TYR A 768 65.11 24.59 2.69
C TYR A 768 63.64 25.04 2.81
N ARG A 769 63.38 26.34 2.96
CA ARG A 769 62.05 26.95 3.04
C ARG A 769 61.89 28.22 2.20
N CYS A 770 62.79 28.46 1.25
CA CYS A 770 62.84 29.71 0.50
C CYS A 770 62.91 30.94 1.43
N GLU A 771 63.78 30.88 2.44
CA GLU A 771 63.93 31.91 3.49
C GLU A 771 64.96 33.00 3.14
N TYR A 772 65.86 32.71 2.20
CA TYR A 772 66.87 33.63 1.69
C TYR A 772 66.34 34.40 0.48
N ASP A 773 66.51 33.84 -0.73
CA ASP A 773 66.01 34.42 -1.96
C ASP A 773 64.74 33.72 -2.42
N PHE A 774 63.65 34.46 -2.65
CA PHE A 774 62.38 33.86 -3.04
C PHE A 774 61.47 34.77 -3.86
N VAL A 775 60.59 34.13 -4.63
CA VAL A 775 59.40 34.74 -5.21
C VAL A 775 58.17 34.20 -4.50
N LYS A 776 57.43 35.09 -3.87
CA LYS A 776 56.18 34.80 -3.18
C LYS A 776 55.00 35.27 -4.01
N LEU A 777 54.12 34.33 -4.35
CA LEU A 777 52.83 34.57 -4.99
C LEU A 777 51.76 34.64 -3.91
N SER A 778 50.98 35.71 -3.89
CA SER A 778 49.94 35.92 -2.89
C SER A 778 48.71 36.59 -3.50
N SER A 779 47.53 36.23 -3.02
CA SER A 779 46.28 36.91 -3.36
C SER A 779 45.60 37.36 -2.07
N GLY A 780 45.53 38.68 -1.85
CA GLY A 780 45.13 39.23 -0.54
C GLY A 780 46.10 38.80 0.57
N THR A 781 45.58 38.13 1.60
CA THR A 781 46.35 37.60 2.74
C THR A 781 46.83 36.16 2.52
N GLU A 782 46.34 35.49 1.48
CA GLU A 782 46.67 34.10 1.18
C GLU A 782 47.97 34.01 0.38
N VAL A 783 48.83 33.06 0.75
CA VAL A 783 50.09 32.77 0.05
C VAL A 783 49.85 31.55 -0.83
N LEU A 784 49.85 31.74 -2.14
CA LEU A 784 49.61 30.68 -3.12
C LEU A 784 50.86 29.80 -3.31
N ALA A 785 52.03 30.43 -3.33
CA ALA A 785 53.31 29.73 -3.44
C ALA A 785 54.45 30.62 -2.92
N THR A 786 55.50 30.00 -2.37
CA THR A 786 56.80 30.64 -2.14
C THR A 786 57.84 29.78 -2.85
N LEU A 787 58.51 30.39 -3.83
CA LEU A 787 59.31 29.71 -4.84
C LEU A 787 60.77 30.14 -4.73
N CYS A 788 61.71 29.20 -4.85
CA CYS A 788 63.15 29.44 -4.86
C CYS A 788 63.89 28.28 -5.57
N GLY A 789 65.20 28.41 -5.79
CA GLY A 789 65.97 27.40 -6.53
C GLY A 789 65.88 27.55 -8.07
N TRP A 790 66.15 26.44 -8.79
CA TRP A 790 66.21 26.42 -10.25
C TRP A 790 65.89 25.04 -10.85
N GLU A 791 65.60 24.98 -12.15
CA GLU A 791 65.03 23.79 -12.84
C GLU A 791 65.81 22.47 -12.69
N SER A 792 67.08 22.48 -12.27
CA SER A 792 67.89 21.25 -12.15
C SER A 792 67.99 20.70 -10.73
N THR A 793 67.34 21.32 -9.75
CA THR A 793 67.27 20.80 -8.38
C THR A 793 65.97 20.02 -8.22
N ASP A 794 66.06 18.73 -7.89
CA ASP A 794 64.96 17.74 -7.74
C ASP A 794 64.04 18.03 -6.52
N THR A 795 63.75 19.30 -6.29
CA THR A 795 63.03 19.83 -5.13
C THR A 795 61.74 20.52 -5.58
N GLU A 796 60.61 20.21 -4.94
CA GLU A 796 59.25 20.74 -5.24
C GLU A 796 59.09 22.28 -5.09
N GLN A 797 60.18 23.02 -4.91
CA GLN A 797 60.19 24.45 -4.55
C GLN A 797 60.43 25.38 -5.75
N ALA A 798 60.93 24.86 -6.87
CA ALA A 798 61.03 25.59 -8.13
C ALA A 798 59.73 25.46 -8.96
N PRO A 799 59.30 26.49 -9.71
CA PRO A 799 58.03 26.46 -10.42
C PRO A 799 57.97 25.44 -11.58
N GLY A 800 59.10 25.11 -12.22
CA GLY A 800 59.13 24.26 -13.42
C GLY A 800 58.17 24.77 -14.51
N ASN A 801 57.48 23.85 -15.20
CA ASN A 801 56.42 24.17 -16.19
C ASN A 801 55.05 24.51 -15.55
N THR A 802 54.99 24.71 -14.24
CA THR A 802 53.72 24.94 -13.53
C THR A 802 53.16 26.31 -13.89
N THR A 803 51.90 26.32 -14.29
CA THR A 803 51.12 27.54 -14.46
C THR A 803 50.33 27.82 -13.19
N PHE A 804 50.43 29.05 -12.68
CA PHE A 804 49.72 29.51 -11.50
C PHE A 804 48.47 30.30 -11.88
N TYR A 805 47.36 30.07 -11.19
CA TYR A 805 46.10 30.78 -11.38
C TYR A 805 45.78 31.60 -10.13
N SER A 806 45.41 32.87 -10.30
CA SER A 806 44.93 33.67 -9.18
C SER A 806 43.47 33.30 -8.82
N PRO A 807 43.09 33.30 -7.53
CA PRO A 807 41.71 33.07 -7.09
C PRO A 807 40.72 34.16 -7.51
N GLY A 808 41.21 35.33 -7.92
CA GLY A 808 40.40 36.47 -8.34
C GLY A 808 41.18 37.40 -9.26
N PRO A 809 40.73 38.66 -9.47
CA PRO A 809 41.31 39.55 -10.46
C PRO A 809 42.66 40.16 -10.04
N SER A 810 43.24 39.78 -8.89
CA SER A 810 44.48 40.36 -8.38
C SER A 810 45.46 39.30 -7.89
N LEU A 811 46.73 39.49 -8.25
CA LEU A 811 47.84 38.62 -7.84
C LEU A 811 49.05 39.49 -7.48
N ASN A 812 49.53 39.34 -6.25
CA ASN A 812 50.74 39.99 -5.76
C ASN A 812 51.93 39.05 -5.92
N VAL A 813 52.96 39.52 -6.63
CA VAL A 813 54.24 38.83 -6.81
C VAL A 813 55.28 39.62 -6.02
N THR A 814 55.91 38.99 -5.03
CA THR A 814 56.97 39.63 -4.23
C THR A 814 58.26 38.86 -4.40
N PHE A 815 59.30 39.53 -4.89
CA PHE A 815 60.66 39.01 -4.89
C PHE A 815 61.43 39.61 -3.71
N ARG A 816 62.20 38.78 -3.02
CA ARG A 816 63.13 39.22 -1.99
C ARG A 816 64.47 38.51 -2.16
N SER A 817 65.56 39.26 -2.01
CA SER A 817 66.91 38.72 -1.86
C SER A 817 67.51 39.03 -0.48
N ASP A 818 68.42 38.18 -0.04
CA ASP A 818 69.20 38.35 1.18
C ASP A 818 70.51 39.13 0.94
N TYR A 819 71.42 39.14 1.93
CA TYR A 819 72.66 39.92 1.90
C TYR A 819 73.80 39.26 1.10
N SER A 820 73.59 38.07 0.49
CA SER A 820 74.67 37.28 -0.10
C SER A 820 74.29 36.46 -1.34
N ASN A 821 74.25 37.07 -2.51
CA ASN A 821 74.19 36.34 -3.78
C ASN A 821 75.61 35.92 -4.26
N GLU A 822 76.36 35.09 -3.52
CA GLU A 822 77.78 34.81 -3.84
C GLU A 822 77.99 34.04 -5.17
N LYS A 823 77.01 33.24 -5.59
CA LYS A 823 76.99 32.49 -6.85
C LYS A 823 76.07 33.22 -7.81
N ALA A 824 76.53 33.71 -8.95
CA ALA A 824 75.79 34.62 -9.84
C ALA A 824 74.43 34.09 -10.37
N PHE A 825 73.40 34.04 -9.52
CA PHE A 825 72.04 33.63 -9.86
C PHE A 825 71.36 34.71 -10.70
N THR A 826 70.63 34.30 -11.73
CA THR A 826 70.22 35.20 -12.83
C THR A 826 68.80 35.76 -12.70
N GLY A 827 68.09 35.42 -11.62
CA GLY A 827 66.75 35.94 -11.36
C GLY A 827 65.66 35.13 -12.08
N PHE A 828 64.53 35.76 -12.36
CA PHE A 828 63.39 35.14 -13.05
C PHE A 828 62.79 36.05 -14.13
N GLU A 829 62.10 35.42 -15.08
CA GLU A 829 61.22 36.02 -16.07
C GLU A 829 59.86 35.32 -16.01
N ALA A 830 58.79 36.11 -15.86
CA ALA A 830 57.43 35.60 -15.81
C ALA A 830 56.48 36.42 -16.69
N PHE A 831 55.50 35.72 -17.27
CA PHE A 831 54.43 36.30 -18.07
C PHE A 831 53.08 35.99 -17.47
N TYR A 832 52.14 36.93 -17.62
CA TYR A 832 50.77 36.77 -17.15
C TYR A 832 49.75 37.18 -18.21
N ALA A 833 48.57 36.56 -18.14
CA ALA A 833 47.41 36.84 -18.99
C ALA A 833 46.11 36.75 -18.18
N ALA A 834 45.06 37.43 -18.64
CA ALA A 834 43.73 37.37 -18.03
C ALA A 834 42.85 36.33 -18.76
N GLU A 835 42.21 35.43 -18.01
CA GLU A 835 41.26 34.41 -18.50
C GLU A 835 39.91 34.55 -17.78
N VAL A 836 38.77 34.27 -18.44
CA VAL A 836 37.43 34.36 -17.83
C VAL A 836 37.25 33.29 -16.75
N VAL A 837 36.60 33.65 -15.64
CA VAL A 837 36.29 32.73 -14.53
C VAL A 837 35.11 31.81 -14.88
N GLU A 838 35.22 30.53 -14.52
CA GLU A 838 34.18 29.50 -14.67
C GLU A 838 33.90 28.81 -13.33
N CYS A 839 32.62 28.60 -13.03
CA CYS A 839 32.17 27.99 -11.77
C CYS A 839 31.90 26.47 -11.88
N GLY A 840 31.96 25.90 -13.09
CA GLY A 840 31.63 24.49 -13.34
C GLY A 840 30.12 24.19 -13.28
N PRO A 841 29.72 22.94 -13.59
CA PRO A 841 28.33 22.53 -13.52
C PRO A 841 27.78 22.68 -12.09
N PRO A 842 26.55 23.17 -11.91
CA PRO A 842 25.91 23.27 -10.61
C PRO A 842 25.60 21.89 -10.03
N ASP A 843 25.75 21.75 -8.72
CA ASP A 843 25.42 20.52 -8.00
C ASP A 843 23.91 20.23 -8.00
N ASP A 844 23.53 18.95 -7.98
CA ASP A 844 22.13 18.54 -7.93
C ASP A 844 21.49 18.92 -6.58
N LEU A 845 20.28 19.49 -6.64
CA LEU A 845 19.49 19.84 -5.47
C LEU A 845 18.59 18.69 -5.02
N PRO A 846 18.79 18.09 -3.83
CA PRO A 846 17.89 17.07 -3.32
C PRO A 846 16.47 17.59 -3.15
N ASN A 847 15.47 16.83 -3.62
CA ASN A 847 14.04 17.21 -3.62
C ASN A 847 13.75 18.51 -4.40
N GLY A 848 14.59 18.83 -5.39
CA GLY A 848 14.43 19.98 -6.26
C GLY A 848 15.03 19.77 -7.65
N ARG A 849 15.20 20.88 -8.36
CA ARG A 849 15.80 20.95 -9.70
C ARG A 849 16.57 22.25 -9.86
N VAL A 850 17.46 22.29 -10.85
CA VAL A 850 18.22 23.47 -11.26
C VAL A 850 17.86 23.87 -12.68
N GLU A 851 17.72 25.17 -12.93
CA GLU A 851 17.41 25.76 -14.23
C GLU A 851 18.53 26.76 -14.61
N TYR A 852 19.12 26.62 -15.79
CA TYR A 852 20.10 27.58 -16.33
C TYR A 852 19.39 28.78 -16.94
N LEU A 853 19.57 29.97 -16.37
CA LEU A 853 18.91 31.19 -16.86
C LEU A 853 19.74 31.96 -17.90
N SER A 854 21.05 31.77 -17.93
CA SER A 854 21.97 32.48 -18.85
C SER A 854 22.21 31.79 -20.20
N GLY A 855 21.62 30.62 -20.43
CA GLY A 855 21.84 29.77 -21.61
C GLY A 855 22.19 28.34 -21.20
N SER A 856 21.89 27.36 -22.06
CA SER A 856 22.15 25.94 -21.78
C SER A 856 23.63 25.72 -21.47
N GLU A 857 23.93 25.14 -20.31
CA GLU A 857 25.29 24.77 -19.86
C GLU A 857 26.28 25.93 -19.70
N VAL A 858 25.81 27.17 -19.65
CA VAL A 858 26.67 28.34 -19.43
C VAL A 858 27.01 28.46 -17.94
N THR A 859 28.31 28.37 -17.60
CA THR A 859 28.84 28.38 -16.22
C THR A 859 29.92 29.44 -15.99
N THR A 860 30.09 30.38 -16.92
CA THR A 860 31.09 31.46 -16.87
C THR A 860 30.67 32.61 -15.96
N TYR A 861 31.60 33.53 -15.65
CA TYR A 861 31.35 34.70 -14.82
C TYR A 861 30.07 35.46 -15.20
N LYS A 862 29.23 35.73 -14.19
CA LYS A 862 27.87 36.30 -14.29
C LYS A 862 26.81 35.42 -14.95
N ALA A 863 27.10 34.14 -15.22
CA ALA A 863 26.06 33.16 -15.46
C ALA A 863 25.14 33.06 -14.23
N VAL A 864 23.85 32.79 -14.48
CA VAL A 864 22.81 32.73 -13.47
C VAL A 864 22.10 31.39 -13.56
N ILE A 865 21.94 30.75 -12.41
CA ILE A 865 21.13 29.53 -12.23
C ILE A 865 20.02 29.77 -11.21
N GLN A 866 18.96 28.98 -11.33
CA GLN A 866 17.81 29.02 -10.45
C GLN A 866 17.50 27.62 -9.92
N TYR A 867 17.67 27.44 -8.62
CA TYR A 867 17.19 26.29 -7.90
C TYR A 867 15.70 26.42 -7.58
N ARG A 868 14.98 25.30 -7.67
CA ARG A 868 13.55 25.19 -7.29
C ARG A 868 13.31 23.89 -6.56
N CYS A 869 12.55 23.93 -5.48
CA CYS A 869 12.08 22.73 -4.79
C CYS A 869 10.90 22.10 -5.55
N ASN A 870 10.65 20.81 -5.33
CA ASN A 870 9.44 20.16 -5.82
C ASN A 870 8.22 20.69 -5.05
N GLU A 871 7.50 21.59 -5.71
CA GLU A 871 6.34 22.30 -5.16
C GLU A 871 5.23 21.31 -4.73
N ILE A 872 4.43 21.69 -3.71
CA ILE A 872 3.43 20.91 -2.94
C ILE A 872 3.99 20.31 -1.62
N PHE A 873 5.12 19.60 -1.66
CA PHE A 873 5.64 18.89 -0.47
C PHE A 873 6.90 19.50 0.14
N TYR A 874 7.64 20.31 -0.62
CA TYR A 874 8.87 20.97 -0.16
C TYR A 874 8.84 22.47 -0.44
N THR A 875 9.47 23.24 0.44
CA THR A 875 9.68 24.68 0.31
C THR A 875 11.15 25.03 0.52
N MET A 876 11.62 26.09 -0.11
CA MET A 876 12.99 26.54 0.07
C MET A 876 13.14 27.20 1.44
N ALA A 877 14.01 26.63 2.29
CA ALA A 877 14.19 27.06 3.67
C ALA A 877 14.82 28.46 3.77
N ARG A 878 15.81 28.73 2.92
CA ARG A 878 16.59 29.97 2.92
C ARG A 878 16.97 30.35 1.49
N GLY A 879 16.84 31.64 1.19
CA GLY A 879 17.24 32.23 -0.10
C GLY A 879 16.12 32.19 -1.13
N ASP A 880 16.38 32.82 -2.27
CA ASP A 880 15.51 32.90 -3.44
C ASP A 880 15.86 31.83 -4.50
N GLY A 881 16.79 30.92 -4.18
CA GLY A 881 17.27 29.87 -5.06
C GLY A 881 18.13 30.37 -6.22
N LYS A 882 18.40 31.68 -6.29
CA LYS A 882 19.14 32.29 -7.38
C LYS A 882 20.62 32.38 -7.04
N TYR A 883 21.45 31.80 -7.91
CA TYR A 883 22.90 31.82 -7.75
C TYR A 883 23.55 32.41 -9.00
N VAL A 884 24.61 33.17 -8.78
CA VAL A 884 25.40 33.82 -9.82
C VAL A 884 26.83 33.28 -9.75
N CYS A 885 27.43 32.99 -10.89
CA CYS A 885 28.85 32.66 -10.95
C CYS A 885 29.66 33.94 -10.69
N GLU A 886 30.29 34.02 -9.52
CA GLU A 886 31.04 35.20 -9.11
C GLU A 886 32.53 35.10 -9.46
N ALA A 887 33.25 36.22 -9.30
CA ALA A 887 34.63 36.38 -9.77
C ALA A 887 35.64 35.45 -9.06
N ASP A 888 35.24 34.78 -7.99
CA ASP A 888 36.04 33.80 -7.25
C ASP A 888 35.83 32.36 -7.71
N GLY A 889 35.00 32.14 -8.75
CA GLY A 889 34.75 30.82 -9.33
C GLY A 889 33.73 29.99 -8.55
N PHE A 890 32.93 30.59 -7.67
CA PHE A 890 31.88 29.89 -6.94
C PHE A 890 30.49 30.40 -7.30
N TRP A 891 29.53 29.47 -7.38
CA TRP A 891 28.12 29.80 -7.39
C TRP A 891 27.74 30.47 -6.08
N THR A 892 27.31 31.72 -6.16
CA THR A 892 27.05 32.55 -4.98
C THR A 892 25.61 33.05 -4.98
N SER A 893 24.92 32.87 -3.86
CA SER A 893 23.54 33.31 -3.67
C SER A 893 23.43 34.83 -3.61
N SER A 894 22.20 35.36 -3.72
CA SER A 894 21.89 36.77 -3.48
C SER A 894 22.35 37.30 -2.11
N LYS A 895 22.56 36.41 -1.13
CA LYS A 895 23.04 36.73 0.23
C LYS A 895 24.55 36.49 0.43
N GLY A 896 25.28 36.11 -0.61
CA GLY A 896 26.72 35.80 -0.54
C GLY A 896 27.04 34.38 -0.06
N GLU A 897 26.06 33.48 -0.02
CA GLU A 897 26.24 32.09 0.42
C GLU A 897 26.71 31.22 -0.75
N LYS A 898 27.67 30.32 -0.49
CA LYS A 898 28.22 29.38 -1.50
C LYS A 898 27.72 27.94 -1.35
N SER A 899 26.98 27.67 -0.28
CA SER A 899 26.35 26.37 -0.04
C SER A 899 25.04 26.26 -0.81
N LEU A 900 24.66 25.05 -1.21
CA LEU A 900 23.36 24.78 -1.83
C LEU A 900 22.18 25.26 -0.96
N PRO A 901 21.07 25.70 -1.58
CA PRO A 901 19.82 25.93 -0.85
C PRO A 901 19.26 24.60 -0.33
N VAL A 902 18.48 24.66 0.75
CA VAL A 902 17.85 23.47 1.34
C VAL A 902 16.35 23.47 1.05
N CYS A 903 15.86 22.36 0.49
CA CYS A 903 14.43 22.09 0.34
C CYS A 903 13.92 21.41 1.61
N GLU A 904 13.20 22.16 2.44
CA GLU A 904 12.59 21.68 3.68
C GLU A 904 11.17 21.15 3.41
N PRO A 905 10.78 20.03 4.03
CA PRO A 905 9.42 19.54 3.98
C PRO A 905 8.41 20.57 4.49
N VAL A 906 7.31 20.70 3.78
CA VAL A 906 6.17 21.50 4.18
C VAL A 906 5.43 20.78 5.32
N CYS A 907 5.33 21.40 6.49
CA CYS A 907 4.71 20.79 7.68
C CYS A 907 3.21 21.10 7.84
N GLY A 908 2.48 20.27 8.59
CA GLY A 908 1.15 20.60 9.11
C GLY A 908 0.02 20.60 8.08
N LEU A 909 0.20 19.98 6.91
CA LEU A 909 -0.88 19.75 5.95
C LEU A 909 -1.64 18.47 6.30
N SER A 910 -2.96 18.51 6.15
CA SER A 910 -3.85 17.37 6.38
C SER A 910 -4.99 17.39 5.36
N ALA A 911 -5.45 16.20 4.96
CA ALA A 911 -6.63 16.02 4.11
C ALA A 911 -7.96 16.22 4.87
N ARG A 912 -7.91 16.44 6.19
CA ARG A 912 -9.08 16.52 7.06
C ARG A 912 -9.80 17.87 6.91
N THR A 913 -11.08 17.83 6.55
CA THR A 913 -11.96 19.01 6.51
C THR A 913 -12.56 19.30 7.89
N ILE A 914 -12.34 20.51 8.41
CA ILE A 914 -12.89 20.92 9.72
C ILE A 914 -14.30 21.45 9.49
N GLY A 915 -15.27 20.54 9.56
CA GLY A 915 -16.68 20.83 9.34
C GLY A 915 -17.57 19.95 10.20
N GLY A 916 -17.62 20.21 11.50
CA GLY A 916 -18.60 19.63 12.42
C GLY A 916 -18.00 19.13 13.74
N ARG A 917 -18.66 19.44 14.87
CA ARG A 917 -18.35 18.82 16.17
C ARG A 917 -18.82 17.38 16.14
N ILE A 918 -17.88 16.44 16.06
CA ILE A 918 -18.17 15.00 16.03
C ILE A 918 -17.84 14.40 17.40
N TYR A 919 -18.74 13.57 17.94
CA TYR A 919 -18.62 12.97 19.28
C TYR A 919 -18.17 11.51 19.20
N GLY A 920 -17.02 11.17 19.82
CA GLY A 920 -16.52 9.80 20.00
C GLY A 920 -15.26 9.52 19.18
N GLY A 921 -14.52 8.45 19.52
CA GLY A 921 -13.30 8.04 18.79
C GLY A 921 -13.63 7.56 17.37
N GLN A 922 -13.08 8.25 16.37
CA GLN A 922 -13.33 8.02 14.94
C GLN A 922 -12.19 7.28 14.26
N ASN A 923 -12.45 6.64 13.12
CA ASN A 923 -11.39 6.07 12.30
C ASN A 923 -10.78 7.15 11.41
N ALA A 924 -9.45 7.22 11.37
CA ALA A 924 -8.72 8.12 10.48
C ALA A 924 -8.81 7.64 9.01
N LYS A 925 -8.85 8.60 8.09
CA LYS A 925 -8.66 8.38 6.64
C LYS A 925 -7.21 8.64 6.25
N LEU A 926 -6.82 8.14 5.08
CA LEU A 926 -5.46 8.30 4.58
C LEU A 926 -5.19 9.79 4.31
N GLY A 927 -4.10 10.31 4.89
CA GLY A 927 -3.77 11.74 4.82
C GLY A 927 -4.43 12.62 5.90
N ASP A 928 -5.27 12.08 6.79
CA ASP A 928 -5.79 12.85 7.93
C ASP A 928 -4.67 13.20 8.94
N PHE A 929 -3.78 12.24 9.23
CA PHE A 929 -2.65 12.40 10.16
C PHE A 929 -1.35 11.87 9.52
N PRO A 930 -0.82 12.54 8.48
CA PRO A 930 0.32 12.05 7.70
C PRO A 930 1.64 12.08 8.50
N TRP A 931 1.67 12.73 9.66
CA TRP A 931 2.80 12.72 10.59
C TRP A 931 2.80 11.53 11.55
N GLN A 932 1.74 10.71 11.57
CA GLN A 932 1.60 9.62 12.54
C GLN A 932 2.69 8.56 12.34
N VAL A 933 3.42 8.24 13.41
CA VAL A 933 4.45 7.21 13.45
C VAL A 933 4.06 6.12 14.45
N LEU A 934 4.30 4.87 14.07
CA LEU A 934 4.22 3.69 14.94
C LEU A 934 5.64 3.26 15.32
N LEU A 935 5.87 3.10 16.62
CA LEU A 935 7.12 2.59 17.19
C LEU A 935 6.86 1.19 17.76
N LEU A 936 7.60 0.18 17.27
CA LEU A 936 7.50 -1.19 17.76
C LEU A 936 8.67 -1.49 18.72
N LEU A 937 8.32 -1.81 19.97
CA LEU A 937 9.22 -1.95 21.11
C LEU A 937 9.08 -3.38 21.67
N GLY A 938 9.38 -4.39 20.84
CA GLY A 938 9.15 -5.80 21.16
C GLY A 938 7.66 -6.12 21.35
N ASP A 939 7.27 -6.50 22.57
CA ASP A 939 5.88 -6.83 22.95
C ASP A 939 4.99 -5.58 23.14
N THR A 940 5.58 -4.38 23.14
CA THR A 940 4.87 -3.11 23.37
C THR A 940 4.89 -2.20 22.14
N THR A 941 3.97 -1.25 22.11
CA THR A 941 3.84 -0.29 21.00
C THR A 941 3.71 1.11 21.54
N ALA A 942 4.41 2.05 20.91
CA ALA A 942 4.30 3.47 21.15
C ALA A 942 4.01 4.23 19.85
N ALA A 943 3.75 5.52 19.98
CA ALA A 943 3.50 6.42 18.86
C ALA A 943 4.52 7.56 18.85
N GLY A 944 4.57 8.26 17.72
CA GLY A 944 5.36 9.48 17.55
C GLY A 944 4.80 10.35 16.44
N ALA A 945 5.39 11.52 16.26
CA ALA A 945 5.08 12.41 15.15
C ALA A 945 6.34 12.78 14.37
N LEU A 946 6.27 12.66 13.04
CA LEU A 946 7.36 13.05 12.15
C LEU A 946 7.59 14.58 12.21
N LEU A 947 8.85 14.98 12.40
CA LEU A 947 9.37 16.34 12.25
C LEU A 947 10.34 16.36 11.06
N ASN A 948 10.21 17.33 10.16
CA ASN A 948 10.93 17.38 8.88
C ASN A 948 10.82 16.05 8.10
N ASP A 949 11.94 15.52 7.61
CA ASP A 949 12.02 14.26 6.85
C ASP A 949 12.87 13.19 7.55
N ASN A 950 13.40 13.46 8.74
CA ASN A 950 14.36 12.59 9.42
C ASN A 950 14.35 12.65 10.94
N TRP A 951 13.32 13.25 11.55
CA TRP A 951 13.19 13.32 13.01
C TRP A 951 11.81 12.85 13.46
N ILE A 952 11.74 12.22 14.62
CA ILE A 952 10.47 11.84 15.26
C ILE A 952 10.44 12.39 16.67
N LEU A 953 9.34 13.06 16.99
CA LEU A 953 8.99 13.52 18.33
C LEU A 953 8.16 12.44 19.03
N THR A 954 8.56 12.06 20.25
CA THR A 954 7.84 11.09 21.07
C THR A 954 8.07 11.36 22.57
N ALA A 955 7.51 10.52 23.44
CA ALA A 955 7.70 10.58 24.88
C ALA A 955 9.00 9.89 25.30
N ALA A 956 9.66 10.39 26.36
CA ALA A 956 10.87 9.78 26.89
C ALA A 956 10.60 8.39 27.47
N HIS A 957 9.50 8.21 28.21
CA HIS A 957 9.15 6.93 28.82
C HIS A 957 8.92 5.83 27.78
N ALA A 958 8.52 6.20 26.55
CA ALA A 958 8.25 5.26 25.47
C ALA A 958 9.53 4.61 24.92
N VAL A 959 10.66 5.32 24.94
CA VAL A 959 11.92 4.87 24.30
C VAL A 959 13.12 4.85 25.24
N TYR A 960 12.88 4.95 26.56
CA TYR A 960 13.93 5.03 27.56
C TYR A 960 14.81 3.77 27.59
N GLU A 961 14.18 2.59 27.47
CA GLU A 961 14.89 1.30 27.50
C GLU A 961 15.76 1.07 26.26
N GLN A 962 15.40 1.69 25.13
CA GLN A 962 16.06 1.53 23.84
C GLN A 962 17.19 2.55 23.62
N LYS A 963 17.47 3.44 24.58
CA LYS A 963 18.43 4.55 24.37
C LYS A 963 19.84 4.07 23.97
N GLU A 964 20.27 2.90 24.48
CA GLU A 964 21.61 2.33 24.24
C GLU A 964 21.63 1.43 22.99
N ASP A 965 20.47 1.01 22.48
CA ASP A 965 20.32 0.19 21.27
C ASP A 965 19.23 0.76 20.36
N ALA A 966 19.51 1.94 19.80
CA ALA A 966 18.60 2.61 18.87
C ALA A 966 18.33 1.76 17.62
N SER A 967 19.26 0.90 17.21
CA SER A 967 19.15 0.08 16.00
C SER A 967 18.05 -0.98 16.06
N SER A 968 17.66 -1.38 17.27
CA SER A 968 16.57 -2.34 17.52
C SER A 968 15.17 -1.76 17.31
N LEU A 969 15.05 -0.43 17.16
CA LEU A 969 13.75 0.25 17.07
C LEU A 969 13.17 0.19 15.65
N ASP A 970 12.12 -0.60 15.49
CA ASP A 970 11.32 -0.68 14.25
C ASP A 970 10.31 0.47 14.20
N ILE A 971 10.47 1.34 13.19
CA ILE A 971 9.69 2.57 12.99
C ILE A 971 8.89 2.46 11.70
N ARG A 972 7.57 2.66 11.79
CA ARG A 972 6.65 2.55 10.64
C ARG A 972 5.79 3.78 10.47
N MET A 973 5.58 4.19 9.22
CA MET A 973 4.74 5.35 8.86
C MET A 973 4.00 5.14 7.53
N GLY A 974 3.05 6.03 7.21
CA GLY A 974 2.29 6.00 5.95
C GLY A 974 1.20 4.93 5.86
N ALA A 975 0.79 4.33 6.99
CA ALA A 975 -0.23 3.27 7.04
C ALA A 975 -1.31 3.56 8.09
N LEU A 976 -2.58 3.31 7.75
CA LEU A 976 -3.69 3.43 8.71
C LEU A 976 -3.84 2.19 9.60
N LYS A 977 -3.51 1.00 9.09
CA LYS A 977 -3.64 -0.26 9.82
C LYS A 977 -2.30 -0.62 10.45
N ARG A 978 -2.28 -0.84 11.76
CA ARG A 978 -1.07 -1.19 12.54
C ARG A 978 -0.37 -2.45 12.01
N LEU A 979 -1.14 -3.40 11.47
CA LEU A 979 -0.65 -4.68 10.92
C LEU A 979 -0.58 -4.69 9.39
N SER A 980 -0.56 -3.53 8.73
CA SER A 980 -0.45 -3.46 7.26
C SER A 980 0.94 -3.91 6.79
N PRO A 981 1.05 -4.81 5.79
CA PRO A 981 2.32 -5.07 5.13
C PRO A 981 2.77 -3.87 4.27
N HIS A 982 1.84 -2.99 3.86
CA HIS A 982 2.12 -1.78 3.11
C HIS A 982 2.32 -0.61 4.07
N HIS A 983 3.57 -0.32 4.42
CA HIS A 983 4.02 0.83 5.23
C HIS A 983 5.42 1.26 4.77
N THR A 984 5.83 2.47 5.14
CA THR A 984 7.22 2.91 5.00
C THR A 984 7.98 2.58 6.28
N GLN A 985 9.01 1.75 6.14
CA GLN A 985 9.90 1.34 7.22
C GLN A 985 11.04 2.34 7.37
N ALA A 986 11.40 2.68 8.61
CA ALA A 986 12.58 3.47 8.96
C ALA A 986 13.30 2.86 10.16
N TRP A 987 14.53 3.33 10.41
CA TRP A 987 15.40 2.88 11.50
C TRP A 987 16.00 4.09 12.22
N ALA A 988 16.19 3.99 13.53
CA ALA A 988 16.80 5.04 14.32
C ALA A 988 18.33 5.02 14.21
N GLU A 989 18.92 6.19 13.99
CA GLU A 989 20.36 6.45 14.12
C GLU A 989 20.72 6.72 15.58
N ALA A 990 19.92 7.54 16.27
CA ALA A 990 20.14 7.93 17.65
C ALA A 990 18.83 8.34 18.35
N ILE A 991 18.78 8.14 19.66
CA ILE A 991 17.65 8.52 20.54
C ILE A 991 18.16 9.54 21.56
N PHE A 992 17.48 10.68 21.64
CA PHE A 992 17.79 11.79 22.55
C PHE A 992 16.68 11.94 23.58
N ILE A 993 16.96 11.53 24.82
CA ILE A 993 16.07 11.72 25.97
C ILE A 993 16.38 13.06 26.61
N HIS A 994 15.35 13.85 26.96
CA HIS A 994 15.55 15.11 27.66
C HIS A 994 16.29 14.91 29.00
N GLU A 995 17.33 15.72 29.25
CA GLU A 995 18.21 15.59 30.41
C GLU A 995 17.51 15.72 31.78
N GLY A 996 16.36 16.39 31.78
CA GLY A 996 15.47 16.55 32.95
C GLY A 996 14.58 15.33 33.24
N TYR A 997 14.44 14.38 32.31
CA TYR A 997 13.60 13.20 32.53
C TYR A 997 14.25 12.23 33.52
N ARG A 998 13.44 11.66 34.42
CA ARG A 998 13.87 10.73 35.48
C ARG A 998 12.86 9.59 35.61
N HIS A 999 13.17 8.45 34.97
CA HIS A 999 12.24 7.31 34.82
C HIS A 999 11.60 6.81 36.13
N ALA A 1000 12.33 6.80 37.25
CA ALA A 1000 11.82 6.32 38.54
C ALA A 1000 11.15 7.40 39.42
N ALA A 1001 11.08 8.66 38.98
CA ALA A 1001 10.69 9.82 39.80
C ALA A 1001 9.50 10.63 39.26
N GLY A 1002 8.78 10.09 38.26
CA GLY A 1002 7.61 10.71 37.65
C GLY A 1002 7.79 10.99 36.15
N PHE A 1003 6.87 11.78 35.59
CA PHE A 1003 6.75 12.05 34.15
C PHE A 1003 7.08 13.49 33.75
N ASP A 1004 7.72 14.26 34.64
CA ASP A 1004 8.18 15.60 34.26
C ASP A 1004 9.30 15.51 33.20
N ASN A 1005 9.27 16.42 32.22
CA ASN A 1005 10.15 16.42 31.05
C ASN A 1005 10.09 15.14 30.22
N ASP A 1006 8.93 14.50 30.14
CA ASP A 1006 8.71 13.29 29.35
C ASP A 1006 8.64 13.59 27.84
N ILE A 1007 9.80 13.79 27.22
CA ILE A 1007 9.98 14.11 25.81
C ILE A 1007 11.30 13.53 25.27
N ALA A 1008 11.25 13.00 24.05
CA ALA A 1008 12.39 12.47 23.33
C ALA A 1008 12.35 12.83 21.84
N LEU A 1009 13.54 12.84 21.23
CA LEU A 1009 13.73 12.91 19.78
C LEU A 1009 14.43 11.66 19.27
N ILE A 1010 13.98 11.15 18.13
CA ILE A 1010 14.63 10.06 17.43
C ILE A 1010 15.13 10.59 16.09
N LYS A 1011 16.43 10.46 15.82
CA LYS A 1011 17.04 10.74 14.52
C LYS A 1011 16.90 9.51 13.64
N LEU A 1012 16.37 9.67 12.43
CA LEU A 1012 16.31 8.60 11.44
C LEU A 1012 17.63 8.47 10.70
N GLN A 1013 18.04 7.23 10.44
CA GLN A 1013 19.26 6.91 9.68
C GLN A 1013 19.22 7.43 8.24
N ASN A 1014 18.03 7.45 7.63
CA ASN A 1014 17.79 7.97 6.29
C ASN A 1014 16.57 8.90 6.28
N LYS A 1015 16.59 9.89 5.38
CA LYS A 1015 15.43 10.76 5.13
C LYS A 1015 14.29 9.97 4.49
N VAL A 1016 13.06 10.22 4.91
CA VAL A 1016 11.85 9.60 4.34
C VAL A 1016 11.28 10.46 3.20
N ALA A 1017 10.72 9.80 2.19
CA ALA A 1017 10.11 10.48 1.05
C ALA A 1017 8.74 11.08 1.43
N ILE A 1018 8.63 12.41 1.38
CA ILE A 1018 7.42 13.16 1.73
C ILE A 1018 6.37 13.06 0.61
N ASN A 1019 5.14 12.69 0.98
CA ASN A 1019 4.00 12.53 0.08
C ASN A 1019 2.67 12.72 0.84
N SER A 1020 1.52 12.58 0.18
CA SER A 1020 0.20 12.83 0.81
C SER A 1020 -0.13 11.97 2.05
N SER A 1021 0.55 10.83 2.24
CA SER A 1021 0.39 9.93 3.39
C SER A 1021 1.50 10.06 4.45
N ILE A 1022 2.61 10.74 4.13
CA ILE A 1022 3.77 10.93 5.01
C ILE A 1022 4.21 12.39 4.91
N MET A 1023 3.89 13.20 5.92
CA MET A 1023 4.26 14.62 6.01
C MET A 1023 4.47 15.01 7.47
N PRO A 1024 5.41 15.91 7.79
CA PRO A 1024 5.68 16.26 9.18
C PRO A 1024 4.61 17.16 9.79
N ILE A 1025 4.52 17.11 11.12
CA ILE A 1025 3.72 18.07 11.90
C ILE A 1025 4.54 19.35 12.14
N CYS A 1026 3.89 20.51 12.24
CA CYS A 1026 4.60 21.74 12.59
C CYS A 1026 4.89 21.80 14.10
N LEU A 1027 6.03 22.42 14.45
CA LEU A 1027 6.32 22.80 15.84
C LEU A 1027 5.53 24.08 16.22
N PRO A 1028 5.12 24.23 17.49
CA PRO A 1028 4.38 25.39 17.96
C PRO A 1028 5.22 26.67 17.85
N GLY A 1029 4.67 27.70 17.18
CA GLY A 1029 5.25 29.04 17.10
C GLY A 1029 4.90 29.92 18.31
N GLU A 1030 5.35 31.18 18.31
CA GLU A 1030 5.10 32.11 19.42
C GLU A 1030 3.61 32.39 19.66
N ALA A 1031 2.79 32.34 18.60
CA ALA A 1031 1.34 32.51 18.68
C ALA A 1031 0.59 31.24 19.12
N ALA A 1032 1.26 30.09 19.27
CA ALA A 1032 0.62 28.80 19.52
C ALA A 1032 -0.20 28.77 20.82
N GLU A 1033 0.21 29.51 21.87
CA GLU A 1033 -0.54 29.59 23.13
C GLU A 1033 -1.94 30.18 22.95
N SER A 1034 -2.18 30.97 21.91
CA SER A 1034 -3.51 31.54 21.63
C SER A 1034 -4.54 30.51 21.16
N PHE A 1035 -4.08 29.34 20.69
CA PHE A 1035 -4.89 28.23 20.18
C PHE A 1035 -4.87 26.99 21.12
N MET A 1036 -4.25 27.14 22.30
CA MET A 1036 -4.12 26.10 23.32
C MET A 1036 -4.67 26.58 24.67
N ARG A 1037 -5.73 27.38 24.66
CA ARG A 1037 -6.41 27.87 25.87
C ARG A 1037 -7.40 26.84 26.36
N THR A 1038 -7.85 26.99 27.61
CA THR A 1038 -8.96 26.19 28.15
C THR A 1038 -10.14 26.20 27.18
N ASP A 1039 -10.74 25.03 26.96
CA ASP A 1039 -11.82 24.75 26.01
C ASP A 1039 -11.44 24.73 24.51
N ASP A 1040 -10.21 25.11 24.13
CA ASP A 1040 -9.74 24.91 22.76
C ASP A 1040 -9.62 23.41 22.45
N ILE A 1041 -9.97 23.04 21.22
CA ILE A 1041 -10.07 21.64 20.80
C ILE A 1041 -8.75 21.18 20.18
N GLY A 1042 -8.11 20.22 20.84
CA GLY A 1042 -7.02 19.44 20.28
C GLY A 1042 -7.51 18.11 19.72
N THR A 1043 -6.76 17.54 18.78
CA THR A 1043 -6.99 16.18 18.28
C THR A 1043 -5.83 15.28 18.67
N VAL A 1044 -6.12 14.13 19.25
CA VAL A 1044 -5.13 13.06 19.48
C VAL A 1044 -5.44 11.87 18.58
N SER A 1045 -4.40 11.24 18.03
CA SER A 1045 -4.51 10.06 17.18
C SER A 1045 -3.56 8.94 17.59
N GLY A 1046 -4.01 7.70 17.45
CA GLY A 1046 -3.17 6.53 17.71
C GLY A 1046 -3.91 5.19 17.63
N TRP A 1047 -3.18 4.13 17.98
CA TRP A 1047 -3.64 2.73 17.97
C TRP A 1047 -3.81 2.16 19.38
N GLY A 1048 -3.87 3.04 20.38
CA GLY A 1048 -3.97 2.70 21.78
C GLY A 1048 -5.21 1.89 22.13
N LEU A 1049 -5.22 1.47 23.39
CA LEU A 1049 -6.25 0.64 23.98
C LEU A 1049 -7.61 1.30 23.78
N THR A 1050 -8.49 0.61 23.10
CA THR A 1050 -9.90 1.03 23.05
C THR A 1050 -10.54 0.82 24.43
N GLN A 1051 -11.76 1.35 24.63
CA GLN A 1051 -12.55 1.13 25.86
C GLN A 1051 -12.76 -0.36 26.24
N ARG A 1052 -12.37 -1.30 25.38
CA ARG A 1052 -12.42 -2.77 25.57
C ARG A 1052 -11.08 -3.39 25.97
N GLY A 1053 -10.03 -2.60 26.21
CA GLY A 1053 -8.72 -3.09 26.64
C GLY A 1053 -7.85 -3.73 25.56
N PHE A 1054 -8.18 -3.53 24.26
CA PHE A 1054 -7.37 -4.00 23.13
C PHE A 1054 -6.87 -2.84 22.27
N LEU A 1055 -5.64 -2.94 21.76
CA LEU A 1055 -5.05 -2.01 20.79
C LEU A 1055 -5.89 -1.97 19.50
N ALA A 1056 -6.18 -0.78 19.00
CA ALA A 1056 -6.93 -0.61 17.76
C ALA A 1056 -6.15 -1.14 16.55
N ARG A 1057 -6.82 -1.88 15.64
CA ARG A 1057 -6.20 -2.34 14.38
C ARG A 1057 -6.05 -1.22 13.35
N SER A 1058 -6.95 -0.24 13.36
CA SER A 1058 -6.94 0.94 12.49
C SER A 1058 -6.68 2.18 13.32
N LEU A 1059 -6.01 3.17 12.74
CA LEU A 1059 -5.70 4.45 13.38
C LEU A 1059 -7.00 5.14 13.75
N LYS A 1060 -7.11 5.53 15.02
CA LYS A 1060 -8.25 6.27 15.53
C LYS A 1060 -7.83 7.67 15.95
N PHE A 1061 -8.79 8.58 16.01
CA PHE A 1061 -8.58 9.91 16.55
C PHE A 1061 -9.79 10.38 17.37
N VAL A 1062 -9.55 11.32 18.26
CA VAL A 1062 -10.61 11.97 19.05
C VAL A 1062 -10.29 13.45 19.25
N ASP A 1063 -11.33 14.27 19.16
CA ASP A 1063 -11.28 15.70 19.48
C ASP A 1063 -11.63 15.91 20.95
N ILE A 1064 -10.72 16.54 21.69
CA ILE A 1064 -10.79 16.75 23.14
C ILE A 1064 -10.46 18.22 23.49
N PRO A 1065 -11.21 18.83 24.42
CA PRO A 1065 -10.90 20.19 24.87
C PRO A 1065 -9.71 20.20 25.85
N ILE A 1066 -8.95 21.29 25.83
CA ILE A 1066 -7.98 21.59 26.88
C ILE A 1066 -8.72 21.87 28.18
N VAL A 1067 -8.21 21.28 29.26
CA VAL A 1067 -8.72 21.43 30.62
C VAL A 1067 -7.85 22.45 31.36
N ASP A 1068 -8.50 23.27 32.18
CA ASP A 1068 -7.80 24.21 33.05
C ASP A 1068 -6.76 23.50 33.94
N HIS A 1069 -5.56 24.06 34.00
CA HIS A 1069 -4.41 23.44 34.66
C HIS A 1069 -4.64 23.21 36.16
N GLN A 1070 -5.24 24.18 36.86
CA GLN A 1070 -5.52 24.07 38.30
C GLN A 1070 -6.58 23.00 38.57
N THR A 1071 -7.59 22.93 37.72
CA THR A 1071 -8.63 21.90 37.76
C THR A 1071 -8.05 20.50 37.58
N CYS A 1072 -7.15 20.32 36.62
CA CYS A 1072 -6.47 19.05 36.39
C CYS A 1072 -5.55 18.66 37.56
N ALA A 1073 -4.73 19.59 38.07
CA ALA A 1073 -3.87 19.34 39.21
C ALA A 1073 -4.67 18.92 40.45
N ALA A 1074 -5.77 19.62 40.75
CA ALA A 1074 -6.65 19.31 41.87
C ALA A 1074 -7.37 17.95 41.71
N ALA A 1075 -7.64 17.50 40.48
CA ALA A 1075 -8.22 16.18 40.24
C ALA A 1075 -7.25 15.04 40.61
N TYR A 1076 -5.96 15.20 40.29
CA TYR A 1076 -4.92 14.23 40.61
C TYR A 1076 -4.44 14.29 42.07
N GLU A 1077 -4.60 15.41 42.78
CA GLU A 1077 -4.31 15.49 44.22
C GLU A 1077 -5.35 14.77 45.11
N LYS A 1078 -6.59 14.60 44.63
CA LYS A 1078 -7.71 13.99 45.39
C LYS A 1078 -7.71 12.45 45.38
N LYS A 1079 -7.06 11.82 44.40
CA LYS A 1079 -6.92 10.35 44.30
C LYS A 1079 -5.48 9.98 44.67
N LEU A 1080 -5.29 9.00 45.55
CA LEU A 1080 -3.98 8.51 46.02
C LEU A 1080 -3.23 7.76 44.89
N TYR A 1081 -2.94 8.43 43.78
CA TYR A 1081 -2.04 7.92 42.74
C TYR A 1081 -0.61 8.07 43.25
N LEU A 1082 0.02 6.94 43.60
CA LEU A 1082 1.39 6.87 44.09
C LEU A 1082 2.36 7.44 43.03
N GLY A 1083 2.79 8.70 43.20
CA GLY A 1083 4.06 9.20 42.68
C GLY A 1083 4.07 10.18 41.50
N ALA A 1084 2.93 10.62 40.95
CA ALA A 1084 2.92 11.57 39.82
C ALA A 1084 2.13 12.86 40.12
N LYS A 1085 2.75 14.02 39.91
CA LYS A 1085 2.16 15.36 40.09
C LYS A 1085 2.10 16.08 38.73
N VAL A 1086 0.99 16.76 38.45
CA VAL A 1086 0.88 17.65 37.28
C VAL A 1086 1.76 18.89 37.49
N THR A 1087 2.67 19.15 36.56
CA THR A 1087 3.67 20.25 36.61
C THR A 1087 3.40 21.31 35.53
N ASP A 1088 3.99 22.50 35.64
CA ASP A 1088 3.88 23.57 34.62
C ASP A 1088 4.40 23.18 33.22
N ASN A 1089 5.16 22.08 33.13
CA ASN A 1089 5.60 21.47 31.87
C ASN A 1089 4.55 20.57 31.21
N MET A 1090 3.35 20.48 31.77
CA MET A 1090 2.26 19.63 31.32
C MET A 1090 1.00 20.43 31.04
N LEU A 1091 0.19 19.93 30.12
CA LEU A 1091 -1.18 20.37 29.88
C LEU A 1091 -2.11 19.17 30.00
N CYS A 1092 -3.39 19.42 30.29
CA CYS A 1092 -4.39 18.37 30.36
C CYS A 1092 -5.46 18.57 29.29
N ALA A 1093 -5.95 17.47 28.72
CA ALA A 1093 -7.06 17.50 27.78
C ALA A 1093 -7.98 16.31 28.02
N GLY A 1094 -9.28 16.51 27.83
CA GLY A 1094 -10.29 15.49 28.10
C GLY A 1094 -11.66 16.08 28.42
N VAL A 1095 -12.67 15.23 28.50
CA VAL A 1095 -14.05 15.66 28.78
C VAL A 1095 -14.42 15.32 30.22
N GLU A 1096 -15.04 16.26 30.95
CA GLU A 1096 -15.39 16.10 32.36
C GLU A 1096 -16.30 14.89 32.63
N SER A 1097 -17.22 14.58 31.70
CA SER A 1097 -18.11 13.41 31.78
C SER A 1097 -17.41 12.06 31.57
N GLY A 1098 -16.12 12.05 31.22
CA GLY A 1098 -15.40 10.86 30.80
C GLY A 1098 -15.76 10.40 29.38
N GLY A 1099 -15.24 9.24 28.98
CA GLY A 1099 -15.53 8.54 27.73
C GLY A 1099 -14.68 8.95 26.51
N LYS A 1100 -13.86 10.01 26.62
CA LYS A 1100 -12.93 10.45 25.56
C LYS A 1100 -11.59 10.82 26.17
N ASP A 1101 -10.56 10.03 25.88
CA ASP A 1101 -9.19 10.24 26.35
C ASP A 1101 -8.20 9.46 25.45
N SER A 1102 -6.91 9.79 25.53
CA SER A 1102 -5.84 8.94 25.00
C SER A 1102 -5.59 7.75 25.93
N CYS A 1103 -5.30 6.57 25.37
CA CYS A 1103 -5.21 5.34 26.15
C CYS A 1103 -3.84 4.65 26.01
N GLY A 1104 -3.55 3.63 26.82
CA GLY A 1104 -2.28 2.89 26.75
C GLY A 1104 -1.99 2.40 25.33
N GLY A 1105 -0.77 2.59 24.82
CA GLY A 1105 -0.42 2.31 23.41
C GLY A 1105 -0.55 3.52 22.48
N ASP A 1106 -1.09 4.65 22.95
CA ASP A 1106 -0.94 5.97 22.31
C ASP A 1106 0.26 6.76 22.88
N SER A 1107 1.00 6.19 23.83
CA SER A 1107 2.17 6.79 24.48
C SER A 1107 3.15 7.38 23.47
N GLY A 1108 3.50 8.65 23.64
CA GLY A 1108 4.37 9.38 22.70
C GLY A 1108 3.67 9.95 21.47
N GLY A 1109 2.39 9.67 21.26
CA GLY A 1109 1.57 10.26 20.20
C GLY A 1109 1.37 11.76 20.37
N ALA A 1110 1.08 12.46 19.26
CA ALA A 1110 0.90 13.91 19.25
C ALA A 1110 -0.55 14.33 19.53
N LEU A 1111 -0.72 15.31 20.42
CA LEU A 1111 -1.91 16.13 20.54
C LEU A 1111 -1.74 17.38 19.65
N VAL A 1112 -2.51 17.47 18.58
CA VAL A 1112 -2.35 18.49 17.53
C VAL A 1112 -3.49 19.51 17.53
N PHE A 1113 -3.16 20.72 17.12
CA PHE A 1113 -4.08 21.86 17.05
C PHE A 1113 -3.98 22.48 15.65
N LEU A 1114 -5.07 23.09 15.18
CA LEU A 1114 -5.04 23.88 13.94
C LEU A 1114 -4.78 25.34 14.28
N ASP A 1115 -3.74 25.91 13.69
CA ASP A 1115 -3.57 27.35 13.57
C ASP A 1115 -4.47 27.88 12.46
N ASN A 1116 -5.49 28.66 12.85
CA ASN A 1116 -6.48 29.21 11.92
C ASN A 1116 -5.92 30.34 11.03
N GLU A 1117 -4.80 30.95 11.37
CA GLU A 1117 -4.18 32.01 10.56
C GLU A 1117 -3.33 31.40 9.44
N THR A 1118 -2.54 30.38 9.75
CA THR A 1118 -1.66 29.73 8.78
C THR A 1118 -2.30 28.53 8.08
N HIS A 1119 -3.46 28.07 8.57
CA HIS A 1119 -4.11 26.82 8.18
C HIS A 1119 -3.19 25.59 8.30
N ARG A 1120 -2.29 25.60 9.28
CA ARG A 1120 -1.34 24.51 9.55
C ARG A 1120 -1.66 23.83 10.86
N TRP A 1121 -1.56 22.50 10.86
CA TRP A 1121 -1.58 21.70 12.07
C TRP A 1121 -0.22 21.76 12.77
N PHE A 1122 -0.22 21.94 14.08
CA PHE A 1122 0.98 21.93 14.90
C PHE A 1122 0.81 21.03 16.13
N VAL A 1123 1.91 20.50 16.67
CA VAL A 1123 1.90 19.66 17.88
C VAL A 1123 1.96 20.52 19.14
N GLY A 1124 0.88 20.51 19.93
CA GLY A 1124 0.83 21.24 21.22
C GLY A 1124 1.20 20.36 22.42
N GLY A 1125 0.91 19.06 22.34
CA GLY A 1125 1.14 18.11 23.42
C GLY A 1125 1.71 16.76 22.94
N ILE A 1126 2.37 16.04 23.85
CA ILE A 1126 2.78 14.63 23.64
C ILE A 1126 2.09 13.78 24.71
N VAL A 1127 1.44 12.69 24.31
CA VAL A 1127 0.77 11.76 25.24
C VAL A 1127 1.81 11.22 26.23
N SER A 1128 1.69 11.57 27.51
CA SER A 1128 2.67 11.23 28.55
C SER A 1128 2.10 10.22 29.55
N TRP A 1129 1.10 10.60 30.35
CA TRP A 1129 0.50 9.71 31.35
C TRP A 1129 -0.97 10.07 31.63
N GLY A 1130 -1.68 9.20 32.35
CA GLY A 1130 -3.09 9.39 32.67
C GLY A 1130 -3.61 8.30 33.61
N SER A 1131 -4.93 8.22 33.80
CA SER A 1131 -5.56 7.12 34.55
C SER A 1131 -5.28 5.77 33.90
N ASN A 1132 -5.12 4.73 34.73
CA ASN A 1132 -5.09 3.35 34.24
C ASN A 1132 -6.41 2.94 33.55
N ASN A 1133 -7.51 3.63 33.86
CA ASN A 1133 -8.81 3.45 33.22
C ASN A 1133 -9.08 4.62 32.26
N CYS A 1134 -8.87 4.37 30.97
CA CYS A 1134 -9.02 5.39 29.93
C CYS A 1134 -10.44 5.98 29.87
N GLY A 1135 -10.56 7.31 29.89
CA GLY A 1135 -11.85 8.00 29.82
C GLY A 1135 -12.66 7.96 31.12
N GLU A 1136 -12.02 7.83 32.29
CA GLU A 1136 -12.68 7.96 33.58
C GLU A 1136 -13.21 9.40 33.78
N ALA A 1137 -14.43 9.55 34.30
CA ALA A 1137 -14.99 10.88 34.59
C ALA A 1137 -14.12 11.62 35.61
N GLN A 1138 -13.90 12.92 35.37
CA GLN A 1138 -13.03 13.79 36.19
C GLN A 1138 -11.56 13.34 36.26
N VAL A 1139 -11.08 12.52 35.32
CA VAL A 1139 -9.66 12.23 35.14
C VAL A 1139 -9.29 12.50 33.69
N TYR A 1140 -8.22 13.27 33.49
CA TYR A 1140 -7.87 13.83 32.18
C TYR A 1140 -6.52 13.28 31.71
N GLY A 1141 -6.35 13.08 30.41
CA GLY A 1141 -5.04 12.77 29.83
C GLY A 1141 -4.06 13.90 30.09
N VAL A 1142 -2.84 13.55 30.51
CA VAL A 1142 -1.76 14.50 30.79
C VAL A 1142 -0.73 14.42 29.66
N TYR A 1143 -0.43 15.57 29.09
CA TYR A 1143 0.42 15.72 27.92
C TYR A 1143 1.62 16.61 28.24
N THR A 1144 2.80 16.26 27.76
CA THR A 1144 3.98 17.14 27.82
C THR A 1144 3.73 18.40 26.97
N LYS A 1145 3.86 19.59 27.55
CA LYS A 1145 3.59 20.88 26.89
C LYS A 1145 4.76 21.24 25.96
N VAL A 1146 4.62 20.92 24.66
CA VAL A 1146 5.73 20.97 23.68
C VAL A 1146 6.36 22.36 23.54
N ILE A 1147 5.58 23.43 23.69
CA ILE A 1147 6.09 24.81 23.55
C ILE A 1147 7.24 25.12 24.54
N ASN A 1148 7.23 24.51 25.74
CA ASN A 1148 8.28 24.69 26.75
C ASN A 1148 9.63 24.09 26.30
N TYR A 1149 9.60 23.13 25.37
CA TYR A 1149 10.77 22.36 24.93
C TYR A 1149 11.28 22.78 23.54
N ILE A 1150 10.70 23.80 22.91
CA ILE A 1150 11.14 24.27 21.59
C ILE A 1150 12.63 24.63 21.54
N PRO A 1151 13.21 25.33 22.53
CA PRO A 1151 14.66 25.58 22.55
C PRO A 1151 15.49 24.29 22.58
N TRP A 1152 15.03 23.28 23.32
CA TRP A 1152 15.71 21.98 23.42
C TRP A 1152 15.61 21.19 22.10
N ILE A 1153 14.41 21.12 21.51
CA ILE A 1153 14.17 20.47 20.21
C ILE A 1153 15.07 21.09 19.13
N LYS A 1154 15.06 22.43 19.02
CA LYS A 1154 15.86 23.16 18.04
C LYS A 1154 17.36 22.95 18.26
N LYS A 1155 17.83 22.97 19.51
CA LYS A 1155 19.24 22.76 19.85
C LYS A 1155 19.74 21.37 19.43
N ILE A 1156 18.94 20.32 19.62
CA ILE A 1156 19.32 18.97 19.20
C ILE A 1156 19.29 18.88 17.68
N MET A 1157 18.19 19.32 17.05
CA MET A 1157 18.02 19.24 15.61
C MET A 1157 19.07 20.07 14.85
N SER A 1158 19.59 21.17 15.40
CA SER A 1158 20.61 22.00 14.75
C SER A 1158 22.02 21.42 14.79
N ASN A 1159 22.27 20.39 15.59
CA ASN A 1159 23.58 19.73 15.68
C ASN A 1159 23.77 18.64 14.61
N PHE A 1160 22.78 18.46 13.72
CA PHE A 1160 22.73 17.50 12.61
C PHE A 1160 22.12 18.16 11.38
#